data_AF-R5M7A3-F1
#
_entry.id   AF-R5M7A3-F1
#
_cell.length_a   1.000
_cell.length_b   1.000
_cell.length_c   1.000
_cell.angle_alpha   90.00
_cell.angle_beta   90.00
_cell.angle_gamma   90.00
#
_symmetry.space_group_name_H-M   'P 1'
#
loop_
_entity.id
_entity.type
_entity.pdbx_description
1 polymer ?
#
loop_
_entity_poly.entity_id
_entity_poly.type
_entity_poly.pdbx_seq_one_letter_code
_entity_poly.pdbx_strand_id
1 'polypeptide(L)'
;MKKNIFLIAGIALTAMLSGCADENLDNTVKNPVKSGEEIMFGSRLSGDADVIEAKPGTRTVYGDRNENGVPVYWEANGTDEIAIFCNQASQPASHLVNYKITPDETDHAKAATVAKVNPSEAGLQWGDVDTEHRFYAFYPASAVEGSVEEDQTGKITANIPVTQQVQEWRKGTFESSDTEFNGKTVYFGLPNMDYAYMYAYNAVTPSEVNKSQAINLQFHNLVTVLDITVQGPSSGTATITNINVDAIEGEEPILTGDFTCNIRNASTGEGAVATCEPVGDFNEERGRISIPCYDKKTGQFIQLGPNELLNVKAYIIPQDKNTVTKRTLRVTVSLLNGAPCRKTLQTADVTPHKINRVILPPLEIGGTNYWMSSLDPNIYVSELSLPGSKMSYLTSANGADIVYQNATIKEQLLDGVRAFIFHTQRMYNGELRISVNGSPLSTTLKGALAEIATFLKDAEKQGKKQETAFVLVTYSGGNGSEKDWMTALQKTVNECAGDYDTYRIFDKEMTPDVTLGDVAGQIILKANYNSADMIAGAGTAPLMYTLWEKPYVEGGLQMTWGNPNSAAKLHWLYQEVTSVKDDSRGCGHGSAEATKDEKISYIKKIFQESVTAYKNDTSHKTWFMNDLGGYYFYQTEGLFGWHTDHEDPEGLATDMNNLGVSELQNRAENAGLGLVYMNFADKQADSGAKYKSDWLIQTIIDNNFKFALRKKGSSTTPSSKYNATYSNGGNAVGWDK
;
A
#
# COMPACT_ATOMS: atom_id res chain seq x y z
N MET A 1 -21.18 -1.77 -61.98
CA MET A 1 -22.49 -1.94 -61.31
C MET A 1 -22.28 -1.63 -59.84
N LYS A 2 -22.81 -0.50 -59.37
CA LYS A 2 -22.74 -0.03 -57.98
C LYS A 2 -23.88 -0.68 -57.19
N LYS A 3 -23.59 -1.24 -56.00
CA LYS A 3 -24.61 -1.56 -54.99
C LYS A 3 -24.26 -0.77 -53.74
N ASN A 4 -25.03 0.28 -53.51
CA ASN A 4 -25.09 1.01 -52.25
C ASN A 4 -25.94 0.19 -51.28
N ILE A 5 -25.41 -0.08 -50.09
CA ILE A 5 -26.20 -0.55 -48.95
C ILE A 5 -26.16 0.59 -47.93
N PHE A 6 -27.32 1.23 -47.76
CA PHE A 6 -27.60 2.22 -46.74
C PHE A 6 -27.78 1.50 -45.38
N LEU A 7 -27.04 1.94 -44.37
CA LEU A 7 -27.27 1.64 -42.96
C LEU A 7 -28.24 2.70 -42.41
N ILE A 8 -29.38 2.23 -41.91
CA ILE A 8 -30.40 3.02 -41.20
C ILE A 8 -30.12 2.83 -39.71
N ALA A 9 -29.78 3.91 -39.00
CA ALA A 9 -29.80 3.95 -37.53
C ALA A 9 -31.09 4.67 -37.10
N GLY A 10 -31.95 3.95 -36.37
CA GLY A 10 -33.29 4.38 -35.99
C GLY A 10 -33.30 5.19 -34.69
N ILE A 11 -33.83 6.41 -34.77
CA ILE A 11 -34.32 7.18 -33.62
C ILE A 11 -35.82 6.91 -33.54
N ALA A 12 -36.28 6.32 -32.44
CA ALA A 12 -37.71 6.19 -32.16
C ALA A 12 -38.26 7.54 -31.66
N LEU A 13 -38.66 8.39 -32.60
CA LEU A 13 -39.31 9.68 -32.38
C LEU A 13 -40.81 9.47 -32.14
N THR A 14 -41.34 9.89 -30.98
CA THR A 14 -42.79 9.96 -30.76
C THR A 14 -43.32 11.21 -31.47
N ALA A 15 -44.11 11.01 -32.52
CA ALA A 15 -44.59 12.06 -33.42
C ALA A 15 -45.79 12.85 -32.87
N MET A 16 -45.78 14.18 -33.07
CA MET A 16 -47.00 14.98 -33.30
C MET A 16 -46.77 16.04 -34.42
N LEU A 17 -47.28 15.68 -35.60
CA LEU A 17 -47.89 16.44 -36.72
C LEU A 17 -47.41 17.86 -37.17
N SER A 18 -46.95 17.85 -38.44
CA SER A 18 -47.38 18.66 -39.61
C SER A 18 -46.80 20.07 -39.90
N GLY A 19 -46.26 20.21 -41.12
CA GLY A 19 -46.06 21.48 -41.83
C GLY A 19 -44.95 21.43 -42.91
N CYS A 20 -45.32 21.23 -44.18
CA CYS A 20 -44.43 21.29 -45.35
C CYS A 20 -44.11 22.75 -45.75
N ALA A 21 -42.85 23.07 -46.08
CA ALA A 21 -42.43 23.63 -47.38
C ALA A 21 -40.97 24.10 -47.40
N ASP A 22 -40.35 23.83 -48.56
CA ASP A 22 -39.20 24.43 -49.23
C ASP A 22 -37.76 24.30 -48.68
N GLU A 23 -36.98 23.60 -49.50
CA GLU A 23 -35.53 23.66 -49.59
C GLU A 23 -35.09 25.03 -50.11
N ASN A 24 -34.47 25.83 -49.24
CA ASN A 24 -33.54 26.85 -49.66
C ASN A 24 -32.12 26.43 -49.30
N LEU A 25 -31.22 26.66 -50.25
CA LEU A 25 -29.77 26.76 -50.07
C LEU A 25 -29.49 27.95 -49.15
N ASP A 26 -29.65 27.71 -47.85
CA ASP A 26 -29.38 28.70 -46.83
C ASP A 26 -28.25 28.15 -45.96
N ASN A 27 -27.14 28.88 -45.87
CA ASN A 27 -26.06 28.58 -44.92
C ASN A 27 -26.50 28.81 -43.45
N THR A 28 -27.78 29.07 -43.21
CA THR A 28 -28.38 29.15 -41.87
C THR A 28 -28.71 27.77 -41.33
N VAL A 29 -28.32 27.54 -40.08
CA VAL A 29 -28.62 26.31 -39.34
C VAL A 29 -30.13 26.10 -39.28
N LYS A 30 -30.62 24.97 -39.81
CA LYS A 30 -32.05 24.63 -39.79
C LYS A 30 -32.51 24.38 -38.36
N ASN A 31 -33.43 25.22 -37.86
CA ASN A 31 -34.05 25.09 -36.53
C ASN A 31 -33.03 25.12 -35.37
N PRO A 32 -32.43 26.28 -35.08
CA PRO A 32 -31.47 26.42 -33.98
C PRO A 32 -32.14 26.21 -32.63
N VAL A 33 -31.36 25.80 -31.64
CA VAL A 33 -31.78 25.69 -30.23
C VAL A 33 -32.24 27.05 -29.70
N LYS A 34 -33.16 27.03 -28.72
CA LYS A 34 -33.70 28.24 -28.09
C LYS A 34 -33.34 28.32 -26.62
N SER A 35 -33.24 29.55 -26.10
CA SER A 35 -33.09 29.80 -24.67
C SER A 35 -34.14 29.06 -23.85
N GLY A 36 -33.72 28.41 -22.76
CA GLY A 36 -34.55 27.58 -21.89
C GLY A 36 -34.79 26.14 -22.37
N GLU A 37 -34.40 25.77 -23.59
CA GLU A 37 -34.43 24.36 -24.02
C GLU A 37 -33.32 23.57 -23.31
N GLU A 38 -33.60 22.31 -22.93
CA GLU A 38 -32.58 21.43 -22.36
C GLU A 38 -31.50 21.08 -23.38
N ILE A 39 -30.25 21.06 -22.93
CA ILE A 39 -29.09 20.78 -23.75
C ILE A 39 -28.92 19.26 -23.87
N MET A 40 -28.79 18.78 -25.10
CA MET A 40 -28.47 17.38 -25.38
C MET A 40 -26.96 17.19 -25.44
N PHE A 41 -26.46 16.17 -24.75
CA PHE A 41 -25.03 15.83 -24.74
C PHE A 41 -24.79 14.49 -25.41
N GLY A 42 -23.65 14.41 -26.10
CA GLY A 42 -23.00 13.17 -26.49
C GLY A 42 -21.66 13.08 -25.77
N SER A 43 -21.15 11.89 -25.58
CA SER A 43 -19.85 11.68 -24.94
C SER A 43 -19.04 10.65 -25.72
N ARG A 44 -17.73 10.90 -25.81
CA ARG A 44 -16.77 9.96 -26.38
C ARG A 44 -15.46 10.03 -25.61
N LEU A 45 -14.86 8.88 -25.35
CA LEU A 45 -13.50 8.80 -24.82
C LEU A 45 -12.50 9.09 -25.94
N SER A 46 -11.53 9.98 -25.70
CA SER A 46 -10.48 10.32 -26.66
C SER A 46 -9.59 9.10 -26.93
N GLY A 47 -9.05 9.02 -28.15
CA GLY A 47 -8.09 7.97 -28.55
C GLY A 47 -6.70 8.14 -27.95
N ASP A 48 -6.58 8.66 -26.73
CA ASP A 48 -5.31 8.76 -26.01
C ASP A 48 -4.78 7.39 -25.53
N ALA A 49 -5.59 6.35 -25.75
CA ALA A 49 -5.15 5.03 -26.12
C ALA A 49 -5.79 4.69 -27.47
N ASP A 50 -4.96 4.45 -28.48
CA ASP A 50 -5.42 4.26 -29.85
C ASP A 50 -6.32 3.00 -29.96
N VAL A 51 -7.53 3.22 -30.50
CA VAL A 51 -8.41 2.29 -31.26
C VAL A 51 -9.47 1.41 -30.54
N ILE A 52 -10.61 1.43 -31.25
CA ILE A 52 -11.92 0.74 -31.16
C ILE A 52 -11.79 -0.74 -31.52
N GLU A 53 -12.41 -1.65 -30.76
CA GLU A 53 -12.48 -3.08 -31.10
C GLU A 53 -13.93 -3.56 -31.30
N ALA A 54 -14.10 -4.53 -32.20
CA ALA A 54 -15.37 -4.98 -32.77
C ALA A 54 -16.05 -6.14 -32.02
N LYS A 55 -15.70 -6.36 -30.74
CA LYS A 55 -16.31 -7.43 -29.92
C LYS A 55 -16.95 -6.83 -28.65
N PRO A 56 -18.27 -6.98 -28.47
CA PRO A 56 -18.98 -6.39 -27.34
C PRO A 56 -18.58 -7.07 -26.04
N GLY A 57 -18.12 -6.27 -25.08
CA GLY A 57 -17.88 -6.66 -23.70
C GLY A 57 -18.30 -5.53 -22.77
N THR A 58 -18.97 -5.86 -21.67
CA THR A 58 -19.41 -4.87 -20.67
C THR A 58 -18.21 -4.17 -20.03
N ARG A 59 -18.25 -2.83 -19.75
CA ARG A 59 -17.66 -2.11 -18.57
C ARG A 59 -16.92 -0.79 -18.88
N THR A 60 -16.80 0.14 -17.90
CA THR A 60 -15.84 1.26 -17.91
C THR A 60 -14.59 0.73 -17.34
N VAL A 61 -13.74 0.25 -18.21
CA VAL A 61 -12.50 -0.40 -17.83
C VAL A 61 -11.45 0.00 -18.83
N TYR A 62 -10.21 0.02 -18.36
CA TYR A 62 -9.12 -0.30 -19.27
C TYR A 62 -9.35 -1.71 -19.80
N GLY A 63 -9.59 -1.81 -21.10
CA GLY A 63 -9.70 -3.09 -21.79
C GLY A 63 -8.39 -3.86 -21.79
N ASP A 64 -8.46 -5.09 -22.28
CA ASP A 64 -7.25 -5.89 -22.50
C ASP A 64 -6.39 -5.20 -23.55
N ARG A 65 -5.07 -5.24 -23.34
CA ARG A 65 -4.14 -4.65 -24.29
C ARG A 65 -4.32 -5.34 -25.66
N ASN A 66 -4.50 -4.51 -26.68
CA ASN A 66 -4.55 -4.93 -28.08
C ASN A 66 -3.34 -4.38 -28.88
N GLU A 67 -3.35 -4.56 -30.20
CA GLU A 67 -2.29 -4.08 -31.09
C GLU A 67 -2.11 -2.55 -31.12
N ASN A 68 -3.14 -1.80 -30.70
CA ASN A 68 -3.18 -0.34 -30.76
C ASN A 68 -3.02 0.32 -29.37
N GLY A 69 -3.15 -0.43 -28.28
CA GLY A 69 -2.92 0.09 -26.93
C GLY A 69 -3.82 -0.54 -25.87
N VAL A 70 -4.21 0.25 -24.87
CA VAL A 70 -5.14 -0.14 -23.80
C VAL A 70 -6.43 0.65 -23.99
N PRO A 71 -7.46 0.09 -24.65
CA PRO A 71 -8.67 0.84 -24.92
C PRO A 71 -9.41 1.22 -23.62
N VAL A 72 -10.17 2.31 -23.66
CA VAL A 72 -11.02 2.76 -22.55
C VAL A 72 -12.47 2.76 -23.04
N TYR A 73 -13.37 2.25 -22.21
CA TYR A 73 -14.80 2.11 -22.53
C TYR A 73 -15.66 2.74 -21.44
N TRP A 74 -16.96 2.91 -21.70
CA TRP A 74 -17.98 3.20 -20.68
C TRP A 74 -18.66 1.91 -20.16
N GLU A 75 -19.23 1.96 -18.96
CA GLU A 75 -19.81 0.86 -18.19
C GLU A 75 -21.08 0.43 -18.88
N ALA A 76 -21.14 -0.84 -19.27
CA ALA A 76 -22.31 -1.34 -20.01
C ALA A 76 -23.57 -1.45 -19.15
N ASN A 77 -23.44 -1.49 -17.82
CA ASN A 77 -24.59 -1.36 -16.91
C ASN A 77 -25.05 0.12 -16.77
N GLY A 78 -24.34 1.04 -17.44
CA GLY A 78 -24.57 2.47 -17.47
C GLY A 78 -24.19 3.20 -16.18
N THR A 79 -23.41 2.63 -15.25
CA THR A 79 -23.19 3.26 -13.94
C THR A 79 -22.26 4.47 -13.96
N ASP A 80 -21.63 4.82 -15.08
CA ASP A 80 -20.80 6.02 -15.11
C ASP A 80 -21.63 7.28 -15.02
N GLU A 81 -21.10 8.20 -14.22
CA GLU A 81 -21.63 9.54 -14.10
C GLU A 81 -20.53 10.55 -14.40
N ILE A 82 -20.88 11.56 -15.20
CA ILE A 82 -20.05 12.73 -15.50
C ILE A 82 -20.72 13.98 -14.96
N ALA A 83 -19.92 14.90 -14.44
CA ALA A 83 -20.37 16.24 -14.06
C ALA A 83 -20.18 17.16 -15.26
N ILE A 84 -21.20 17.94 -15.65
CA ILE A 84 -21.10 18.93 -16.74
C ILE A 84 -21.40 20.32 -16.20
N PHE A 85 -20.50 21.25 -16.50
CA PHE A 85 -20.52 22.64 -16.07
C PHE A 85 -20.68 23.60 -17.26
N CYS A 86 -21.56 24.59 -17.15
CA CYS A 86 -21.70 25.68 -18.13
C CYS A 86 -22.21 26.98 -17.49
N ASN A 87 -21.31 27.97 -17.31
CA ASN A 87 -21.62 29.30 -16.77
C ASN A 87 -22.73 30.04 -17.54
N GLN A 88 -22.85 29.77 -18.84
CA GLN A 88 -23.82 30.42 -19.71
C GLN A 88 -25.19 29.76 -19.67
N ALA A 89 -25.33 28.60 -19.02
CA ALA A 89 -26.60 27.91 -18.91
C ALA A 89 -27.60 28.71 -18.05
N SER A 90 -28.86 28.76 -18.48
CA SER A 90 -29.93 29.47 -17.76
C SER A 90 -30.47 28.71 -16.55
N GLN A 91 -30.27 27.39 -16.52
CA GLN A 91 -30.60 26.49 -15.42
C GLN A 91 -29.60 25.33 -15.37
N PRO A 92 -29.42 24.71 -14.19
CA PRO A 92 -29.81 25.21 -12.87
C PRO A 92 -28.95 26.40 -12.44
N ALA A 93 -29.31 27.08 -11.35
CA ALA A 93 -28.55 28.23 -10.82
C ALA A 93 -27.11 27.88 -10.39
N SER A 94 -26.82 26.60 -10.14
CA SER A 94 -25.48 26.08 -9.88
C SER A 94 -24.62 25.92 -11.14
N HIS A 95 -25.22 26.04 -12.34
CA HIS A 95 -24.55 25.85 -13.63
C HIS A 95 -23.90 24.47 -13.80
N LEU A 96 -24.29 23.50 -12.97
CA LEU A 96 -23.69 22.17 -12.84
C LEU A 96 -24.79 21.12 -12.74
N VAL A 97 -24.68 20.05 -13.55
CA VAL A 97 -25.57 18.89 -13.50
C VAL A 97 -24.77 17.60 -13.73
N ASN A 98 -25.15 16.54 -13.02
CA ASN A 98 -24.59 15.20 -13.21
C ASN A 98 -25.42 14.39 -14.23
N TYR A 99 -24.72 13.71 -15.13
CA TYR A 99 -25.30 12.90 -16.19
C TYR A 99 -24.76 11.48 -16.16
N LYS A 100 -25.65 10.51 -16.30
CA LYS A 100 -25.39 9.09 -16.48
C LYS A 100 -25.09 8.77 -17.94
N ILE A 101 -24.07 7.96 -18.18
CA ILE A 101 -23.71 7.49 -19.52
C ILE A 101 -24.26 6.08 -19.76
N THR A 102 -24.88 5.86 -20.91
CA THR A 102 -25.11 4.51 -21.44
C THR A 102 -24.27 4.35 -22.71
N PRO A 103 -23.34 3.37 -22.78
CA PRO A 103 -22.52 3.16 -23.97
C PRO A 103 -23.36 2.73 -25.19
N ASP A 104 -22.84 3.02 -26.37
CA ASP A 104 -23.27 2.40 -27.63
C ASP A 104 -23.00 0.89 -27.59
N GLU A 105 -23.90 0.07 -28.14
CA GLU A 105 -23.79 -1.40 -28.10
C GLU A 105 -22.64 -1.96 -28.95
N THR A 106 -22.10 -1.16 -29.87
CA THR A 106 -21.06 -1.59 -30.84
C THR A 106 -19.73 -0.87 -30.64
N ASP A 107 -19.76 0.38 -30.17
CA ASP A 107 -18.57 1.18 -29.86
C ASP A 107 -18.72 1.74 -28.44
N HIS A 108 -18.38 0.93 -27.43
CA HIS A 108 -18.54 1.27 -26.03
C HIS A 108 -17.71 2.49 -25.57
N ALA A 109 -16.80 3.03 -26.40
CA ALA A 109 -16.11 4.28 -26.13
C ALA A 109 -16.97 5.51 -26.45
N LYS A 110 -18.11 5.32 -27.14
CA LYS A 110 -19.13 6.34 -27.42
C LYS A 110 -20.36 6.08 -26.56
N ALA A 111 -20.99 7.16 -26.10
CA ALA A 111 -22.28 7.09 -25.44
C ALA A 111 -23.41 6.93 -26.48
N ALA A 112 -24.29 5.94 -26.28
CA ALA A 112 -25.61 5.91 -26.90
C ALA A 112 -26.51 7.01 -26.34
N THR A 113 -26.45 7.21 -25.02
CA THR A 113 -27.21 8.25 -24.32
C THR A 113 -26.40 8.89 -23.21
N VAL A 114 -26.64 10.18 -23.01
CA VAL A 114 -26.16 10.97 -21.86
C VAL A 114 -27.41 11.56 -21.21
N ALA A 115 -27.80 11.04 -20.05
CA ALA A 115 -29.08 11.38 -19.41
C ALA A 115 -28.86 11.90 -18.00
N LYS A 116 -29.64 12.89 -17.57
CA LYS A 116 -29.51 13.44 -16.21
C LYS A 116 -29.71 12.34 -15.16
N VAL A 117 -28.88 12.35 -14.12
CA VAL A 117 -28.99 11.40 -13.00
C VAL A 117 -30.33 11.58 -12.26
N ASN A 118 -30.80 12.82 -12.11
CA ASN A 118 -32.13 13.13 -11.60
C ASN A 118 -33.07 13.64 -12.72
N PRO A 119 -33.99 12.80 -13.24
CA PRO A 119 -34.90 13.20 -14.31
C PRO A 119 -35.94 14.25 -13.88
N SER A 120 -36.17 14.41 -12.58
CA SER A 120 -37.18 15.34 -12.04
C SER A 120 -36.68 16.78 -11.91
N GLU A 121 -35.37 16.99 -11.99
CA GLU A 121 -34.73 18.30 -11.96
C GLU A 121 -34.40 18.79 -13.38
N ALA A 122 -34.28 20.11 -13.54
CA ALA A 122 -33.84 20.70 -14.79
C ALA A 122 -32.39 20.29 -15.11
N GLY A 123 -32.14 19.87 -16.35
CA GLY A 123 -30.76 19.77 -16.85
C GLY A 123 -30.15 21.13 -17.11
N LEU A 124 -28.95 21.13 -17.66
CA LEU A 124 -28.40 22.33 -18.28
C LEU A 124 -29.35 22.80 -19.40
N GLN A 125 -29.75 24.06 -19.35
CA GLN A 125 -30.60 24.70 -20.35
C GLN A 125 -29.86 25.84 -21.05
N TRP A 126 -30.13 26.01 -22.34
CA TRP A 126 -29.52 27.09 -23.13
C TRP A 126 -29.83 28.47 -22.51
N GLY A 127 -28.80 29.29 -22.37
CA GLY A 127 -28.91 30.69 -21.95
C GLY A 127 -29.11 31.62 -23.14
N ASP A 128 -28.30 32.68 -23.21
CA ASP A 128 -28.32 33.65 -24.30
C ASP A 128 -27.86 33.01 -25.62
N VAL A 129 -28.72 33.01 -26.63
CA VAL A 129 -28.50 32.25 -27.87
C VAL A 129 -27.36 32.78 -28.73
N ASP A 130 -26.98 34.04 -28.54
CA ASP A 130 -25.91 34.70 -29.30
C ASP A 130 -24.57 34.73 -28.53
N THR A 131 -24.53 34.13 -27.34
CA THR A 131 -23.33 34.04 -26.50
C THR A 131 -22.72 32.64 -26.57
N GLU A 132 -21.40 32.55 -26.75
CA GLU A 132 -20.65 31.28 -26.72
C GLU A 132 -20.87 30.56 -25.38
N HIS A 133 -21.40 29.34 -25.44
CA HIS A 133 -21.56 28.45 -24.30
C HIS A 133 -20.37 27.52 -24.20
N ARG A 134 -19.72 27.51 -23.03
CA ARG A 134 -18.55 26.67 -22.74
C ARG A 134 -18.95 25.54 -21.81
N PHE A 135 -18.76 24.32 -22.28
CA PHE A 135 -19.07 23.10 -21.57
C PHE A 135 -17.79 22.45 -21.08
N TYR A 136 -17.69 22.30 -19.77
CA TYR A 136 -16.60 21.58 -19.12
C TYR A 136 -17.18 20.33 -18.48
N ALA A 137 -16.62 19.16 -18.75
CA ALA A 137 -17.07 17.93 -18.11
C ALA A 137 -15.94 17.24 -17.35
N PHE A 138 -16.29 16.56 -16.27
CA PHE A 138 -15.36 15.88 -15.39
C PHE A 138 -15.87 14.48 -15.05
N TYR A 139 -14.95 13.51 -15.05
CA TYR A 139 -15.20 12.14 -14.63
C TYR A 139 -14.21 11.74 -13.52
N PRO A 140 -14.65 10.99 -12.51
CA PRO A 140 -16.05 10.66 -12.22
C PRO A 140 -16.80 11.88 -11.65
N ALA A 141 -18.12 11.92 -11.80
CA ALA A 141 -18.96 13.00 -11.24
C ALA A 141 -18.84 13.13 -9.72
N SER A 142 -18.56 12.02 -9.03
CA SER A 142 -18.41 11.96 -7.56
C SER A 142 -17.26 12.80 -7.01
N ALA A 143 -16.32 13.22 -7.86
CA ALA A 143 -15.22 14.09 -7.50
C ALA A 143 -15.60 15.57 -7.47
N VAL A 144 -16.76 15.95 -8.00
CA VAL A 144 -17.24 17.33 -8.05
C VAL A 144 -18.22 17.55 -6.91
N GLU A 145 -17.86 18.40 -5.96
CA GLU A 145 -18.70 18.70 -4.79
C GLU A 145 -19.86 19.64 -5.13
N GLY A 146 -19.73 20.41 -6.22
CA GLY A 146 -20.66 21.46 -6.61
C GLY A 146 -20.63 22.66 -5.66
N SER A 147 -19.49 22.90 -5.00
CA SER A 147 -19.36 23.98 -4.03
C SER A 147 -19.35 25.36 -4.72
N VAL A 148 -19.67 26.41 -3.95
CA VAL A 148 -19.59 27.80 -4.45
C VAL A 148 -18.17 28.14 -4.92
N GLU A 149 -17.14 27.55 -4.30
CA GLU A 149 -15.75 27.77 -4.70
C GLU A 149 -15.42 27.08 -6.03
N GLU A 150 -15.87 25.84 -6.23
CA GLU A 150 -15.73 25.12 -7.50
C GLU A 150 -16.47 25.86 -8.63
N ASP A 151 -17.68 26.35 -8.36
CA ASP A 151 -18.48 27.15 -9.29
C ASP A 151 -17.86 28.55 -9.58
N GLN A 152 -17.09 29.13 -8.67
CA GLN A 152 -16.43 30.41 -8.97
C GLN A 152 -15.11 30.22 -9.71
N THR A 153 -14.32 29.23 -9.30
CA THR A 153 -12.92 29.08 -9.73
C THR A 153 -12.74 28.07 -10.86
N GLY A 154 -13.65 27.10 -11.00
CA GLY A 154 -13.47 25.94 -11.87
C GLY A 154 -12.39 24.97 -11.40
N LYS A 155 -12.01 25.02 -10.11
CA LYS A 155 -11.00 24.17 -9.52
C LYS A 155 -11.64 23.00 -8.81
N ILE A 156 -11.39 21.78 -9.29
CA ILE A 156 -11.89 20.54 -8.69
C ILE A 156 -10.73 19.87 -7.96
N THR A 157 -10.97 19.42 -6.73
CA THR A 157 -9.97 18.67 -5.94
C THR A 157 -10.28 17.19 -5.97
N ALA A 158 -9.26 16.39 -6.29
CA ALA A 158 -9.34 14.94 -6.45
C ALA A 158 -8.18 14.28 -5.68
N ASN A 159 -8.26 12.97 -5.47
CA ASN A 159 -7.29 12.21 -4.69
C ASN A 159 -6.85 10.94 -5.43
N ILE A 160 -5.53 10.69 -5.48
CA ILE A 160 -4.98 9.38 -5.84
C ILE A 160 -4.35 8.75 -4.60
N PRO A 161 -4.87 7.64 -4.07
CA PRO A 161 -4.29 7.05 -2.86
C PRO A 161 -2.96 6.34 -3.13
N VAL A 162 -2.15 6.20 -2.07
CA VAL A 162 -0.92 5.38 -2.08
C VAL A 162 -1.26 3.92 -2.38
N THR A 163 -2.23 3.33 -1.66
CA THR A 163 -2.73 1.99 -1.97
C THR A 163 -3.77 2.04 -3.09
N GLN A 164 -3.46 1.43 -4.22
CA GLN A 164 -4.40 1.24 -5.33
C GLN A 164 -4.81 -0.24 -5.37
N GLN A 165 -5.84 -0.55 -4.58
CA GLN A 165 -6.34 -1.91 -4.43
C GLN A 165 -6.94 -2.43 -5.75
N VAL A 166 -6.52 -3.63 -6.15
CA VAL A 166 -7.15 -4.36 -7.26
C VAL A 166 -8.59 -4.73 -6.88
N GLN A 167 -9.54 -4.35 -7.73
CA GLN A 167 -10.97 -4.57 -7.51
C GLN A 167 -11.39 -6.00 -7.89
N GLU A 168 -10.81 -6.52 -8.97
CA GLU A 168 -11.09 -7.86 -9.46
C GLU A 168 -9.86 -8.44 -10.16
N TRP A 169 -9.62 -9.73 -9.92
CA TRP A 169 -8.66 -10.53 -10.67
C TRP A 169 -9.38 -11.33 -11.76
N ARG A 170 -8.87 -11.27 -12.99
CA ARG A 170 -9.37 -12.07 -14.12
C ARG A 170 -8.21 -12.74 -14.86
N LYS A 171 -8.41 -13.99 -15.28
CA LYS A 171 -7.49 -14.70 -16.17
C LYS A 171 -7.89 -14.45 -17.64
N GLY A 172 -6.93 -14.18 -18.50
CA GLY A 172 -7.14 -13.98 -19.94
C GLY A 172 -5.85 -14.09 -20.75
N THR A 173 -5.82 -13.45 -21.91
CA THR A 173 -4.66 -13.39 -22.82
C THR A 173 -4.51 -12.00 -23.41
N PHE A 174 -3.30 -11.59 -23.77
CA PHE A 174 -3.10 -10.41 -24.61
C PHE A 174 -3.37 -10.72 -26.08
N GLU A 175 -4.02 -9.80 -26.78
CA GLU A 175 -4.09 -9.78 -28.25
C GLU A 175 -3.01 -8.81 -28.75
N SER A 176 -1.81 -9.28 -29.06
CA SER A 176 -0.66 -8.40 -29.32
C SER A 176 0.05 -8.78 -30.61
N SER A 177 0.51 -7.78 -31.37
CA SER A 177 1.41 -7.99 -32.51
C SER A 177 2.81 -8.45 -32.05
N ASP A 178 3.16 -8.17 -30.79
CA ASP A 178 4.36 -8.70 -30.15
C ASP A 178 4.19 -10.19 -29.84
N THR A 179 4.89 -11.02 -30.61
CA THR A 179 4.85 -12.49 -30.51
C THR A 179 5.39 -13.01 -29.18
N GLU A 180 6.15 -12.21 -28.44
CA GLU A 180 6.62 -12.58 -27.10
C GLU A 180 5.47 -12.60 -26.08
N PHE A 181 4.44 -11.77 -26.27
CA PHE A 181 3.33 -11.63 -25.31
C PHE A 181 2.00 -12.19 -25.83
N ASN A 182 1.86 -12.35 -27.14
CA ASN A 182 0.62 -12.78 -27.77
C ASN A 182 0.19 -14.19 -27.29
N GLY A 183 -1.06 -14.33 -26.87
CA GLY A 183 -1.62 -15.62 -26.43
C GLY A 183 -1.06 -16.18 -25.12
N LYS A 184 -0.13 -15.48 -24.44
CA LYS A 184 0.31 -15.87 -23.10
C LYS A 184 -0.84 -15.70 -22.11
N THR A 185 -0.86 -16.59 -21.10
CA THR A 185 -1.79 -16.46 -19.98
C THR A 185 -1.46 -15.21 -19.17
N VAL A 186 -2.47 -14.37 -18.93
CA VAL A 186 -2.35 -13.14 -18.16
C VAL A 186 -3.32 -13.16 -16.98
N TYR A 187 -2.83 -12.81 -15.80
CA TYR A 187 -3.64 -12.44 -14.64
C TYR A 187 -3.79 -10.91 -14.65
N PHE A 188 -4.99 -10.43 -14.97
CA PHE A 188 -5.34 -9.02 -15.00
C PHE A 188 -5.85 -8.59 -13.63
N GLY A 189 -5.15 -7.64 -13.01
CA GLY A 189 -5.65 -6.90 -11.86
C GLY A 189 -6.41 -5.67 -12.34
N LEU A 190 -7.74 -5.72 -12.27
CA LEU A 190 -8.59 -4.61 -12.69
C LEU A 190 -8.50 -3.48 -11.65
N PRO A 191 -8.15 -2.25 -12.07
CA PRO A 191 -7.97 -1.13 -11.15
C PRO A 191 -9.31 -0.56 -10.66
N ASN A 192 -9.27 0.33 -9.67
CA ASN A 192 -10.41 1.18 -9.36
C ASN A 192 -10.52 2.32 -10.38
N MET A 193 -11.58 2.31 -11.18
CA MET A 193 -11.80 3.29 -12.24
C MET A 193 -12.25 4.65 -11.72
N ASP A 194 -12.63 4.77 -10.44
CA ASP A 194 -12.84 6.07 -9.78
C ASP A 194 -11.57 6.94 -9.76
N TYR A 195 -10.39 6.32 -9.90
CA TYR A 195 -9.10 7.03 -9.98
C TYR A 195 -8.74 7.44 -11.41
N ALA A 196 -9.49 7.00 -12.42
CA ALA A 196 -9.27 7.33 -13.82
C ALA A 196 -9.84 8.71 -14.17
N TYR A 197 -9.39 9.75 -13.46
CA TYR A 197 -9.89 11.11 -13.66
C TYR A 197 -9.73 11.54 -15.12
N MET A 198 -10.80 12.07 -15.71
CA MET A 198 -10.84 12.55 -17.09
C MET A 198 -11.56 13.89 -17.17
N TYR A 199 -11.25 14.66 -18.21
CA TYR A 199 -11.91 15.94 -18.48
C TYR A 199 -12.31 16.06 -19.95
N ALA A 200 -13.37 16.83 -20.23
CA ALA A 200 -13.75 17.20 -21.59
C ALA A 200 -14.05 18.70 -21.67
N TYR A 201 -13.80 19.30 -22.84
CA TYR A 201 -14.15 20.67 -23.14
C TYR A 201 -14.77 20.77 -24.53
N ASN A 202 -15.86 21.52 -24.65
CA ASN A 202 -16.42 21.94 -25.94
C ASN A 202 -17.05 23.33 -25.82
N ALA A 203 -17.00 24.12 -26.88
CA ALA A 203 -17.60 25.44 -26.94
C ALA A 203 -18.39 25.60 -28.23
N VAL A 204 -19.61 26.14 -28.13
CA VAL A 204 -20.51 26.37 -29.26
C VAL A 204 -21.34 27.62 -29.02
N THR A 205 -21.79 28.27 -30.10
CA THR A 205 -22.79 29.34 -30.02
C THR A 205 -24.17 28.74 -30.26
N PRO A 206 -25.17 28.89 -29.37
CA PRO A 206 -26.46 28.22 -29.51
C PRO A 206 -27.17 28.53 -30.85
N SER A 207 -27.04 29.76 -31.37
CA SER A 207 -27.57 30.17 -32.67
C SER A 207 -27.05 29.32 -33.85
N GLU A 208 -25.93 28.61 -33.66
CA GLU A 208 -25.25 27.78 -34.65
C GLU A 208 -25.49 26.28 -34.41
N VAL A 209 -26.24 25.90 -33.37
CA VAL A 209 -26.48 24.50 -33.01
C VAL A 209 -27.88 24.07 -33.45
N ASN A 210 -27.96 23.02 -34.25
CA ASN A 210 -29.24 22.43 -34.64
C ASN A 210 -29.94 21.81 -33.42
N LYS A 211 -31.26 21.99 -33.26
CA LYS A 211 -32.03 21.42 -32.16
C LYS A 211 -31.89 19.89 -31.99
N SER A 212 -31.60 19.13 -33.05
CA SER A 212 -31.38 17.68 -32.97
C SER A 212 -29.92 17.28 -32.71
N GLN A 213 -29.00 18.24 -32.62
CA GLN A 213 -27.58 17.99 -32.47
C GLN A 213 -27.21 17.94 -30.99
N ALA A 214 -26.56 16.85 -30.58
CA ALA A 214 -25.96 16.73 -29.27
C ALA A 214 -24.58 17.40 -29.24
N ILE A 215 -24.24 18.03 -28.12
CA ILE A 215 -22.90 18.58 -27.87
C ILE A 215 -21.96 17.43 -27.54
N ASN A 216 -20.99 17.19 -28.41
CA ASN A 216 -20.04 16.09 -28.26
C ASN A 216 -18.94 16.47 -27.28
N LEU A 217 -18.87 15.78 -26.14
CA LEU A 217 -17.81 15.92 -25.15
C LEU A 217 -16.77 14.83 -25.38
N GLN A 218 -15.56 15.25 -25.76
CA GLN A 218 -14.43 14.35 -25.92
C GLN A 218 -13.59 14.33 -24.63
N PHE A 219 -13.62 13.21 -23.92
CA PHE A 219 -12.92 13.03 -22.64
C PHE A 219 -11.48 12.63 -22.85
N HIS A 220 -10.56 13.34 -22.20
CA HIS A 220 -9.14 13.06 -22.16
C HIS A 220 -8.71 12.65 -20.75
N ASN A 221 -7.73 11.75 -20.65
CA ASN A 221 -7.13 11.38 -19.37
C ASN A 221 -6.55 12.63 -18.68
N LEU A 222 -6.81 12.77 -17.38
CA LEU A 222 -6.21 13.80 -16.55
C LEU A 222 -5.02 13.23 -15.79
N VAL A 223 -5.16 12.02 -15.27
CA VAL A 223 -4.08 11.28 -14.60
C VAL A 223 -3.13 10.61 -15.59
N THR A 224 -1.92 10.33 -15.13
CA THR A 224 -0.95 9.52 -15.87
C THR A 224 -1.06 8.08 -15.41
N VAL A 225 -1.14 7.12 -16.33
CA VAL A 225 -1.30 5.71 -15.96
C VAL A 225 -0.09 4.90 -16.41
N LEU A 226 0.44 4.04 -15.54
CA LEU A 226 1.40 3.02 -15.92
C LEU A 226 0.68 1.69 -16.13
N ASP A 227 0.76 1.15 -17.34
CA ASP A 227 0.29 -0.20 -17.67
C ASP A 227 1.43 -1.21 -17.54
N ILE A 228 1.55 -1.80 -16.34
CA ILE A 228 2.69 -2.60 -15.92
C ILE A 228 2.43 -4.07 -16.25
N THR A 229 3.33 -4.68 -17.02
CA THR A 229 3.35 -6.13 -17.30
C THR A 229 4.55 -6.76 -16.58
N VAL A 230 4.27 -7.65 -15.64
CA VAL A 230 5.27 -8.49 -14.97
C VAL A 230 5.30 -9.86 -15.65
N GLN A 231 6.50 -10.35 -15.94
CA GLN A 231 6.70 -11.65 -16.54
C GLN A 231 7.02 -12.69 -15.47
N GLY A 232 6.38 -13.85 -15.53
CA GLY A 232 6.74 -14.99 -14.70
C GLY A 232 8.21 -15.39 -14.83
N PRO A 233 8.75 -16.14 -13.85
CA PRO A 233 10.14 -16.54 -13.85
C PRO A 233 10.45 -17.48 -15.02
N SER A 234 11.72 -17.52 -15.47
CA SER A 234 12.12 -18.44 -16.55
C SER A 234 12.00 -19.92 -16.17
N SER A 235 11.98 -20.25 -14.87
CA SER A 235 11.74 -21.59 -14.33
C SER A 235 11.13 -21.50 -12.92
N GLY A 236 10.45 -22.56 -12.49
CA GLY A 236 9.78 -22.58 -11.18
C GLY A 236 8.54 -21.70 -11.12
N THR A 237 8.17 -21.23 -9.93
CA THR A 237 7.04 -20.31 -9.73
C THR A 237 7.44 -19.18 -8.80
N ALA A 238 6.83 -18.01 -8.98
CA ALA A 238 7.02 -16.85 -8.12
C ALA A 238 5.66 -16.38 -7.59
N THR A 239 5.55 -16.24 -6.27
CA THR A 239 4.37 -15.66 -5.62
C THR A 239 4.61 -14.18 -5.40
N ILE A 240 3.77 -13.35 -6.00
CA ILE A 240 3.89 -11.88 -6.01
C ILE A 240 2.95 -11.33 -4.95
N THR A 241 3.48 -10.55 -4.02
CA THR A 241 2.67 -10.01 -2.92
C THR A 241 2.26 -8.56 -3.16
N ASN A 242 3.10 -7.78 -3.84
CA ASN A 242 2.87 -6.36 -4.06
C ASN A 242 3.65 -5.84 -5.28
N ILE A 243 3.13 -4.81 -5.94
CA ILE A 243 3.85 -4.01 -6.94
C ILE A 243 3.92 -2.58 -6.42
N ASN A 244 5.14 -2.04 -6.33
CA ASN A 244 5.36 -0.65 -5.93
C ASN A 244 5.93 0.17 -7.07
N VAL A 245 5.53 1.44 -7.15
CA VAL A 245 6.14 2.46 -8.01
C VAL A 245 6.69 3.55 -7.11
N ASP A 246 8.00 3.74 -7.12
CA ASP A 246 8.71 4.73 -6.29
C ASP A 246 9.28 5.85 -7.17
N ALA A 247 9.22 7.08 -6.66
CA ALA A 247 10.08 8.18 -7.09
C ALA A 247 11.49 7.99 -6.48
N ILE A 248 12.56 8.03 -7.30
CA ILE A 248 13.93 7.69 -6.84
C ILE A 248 15.07 8.63 -7.28
N GLU A 249 14.86 9.54 -8.24
CA GLU A 249 15.87 10.52 -8.68
C GLU A 249 15.22 11.88 -9.04
N GLY A 250 15.87 13.00 -8.68
CA GLY A 250 15.44 14.38 -8.98
C GLY A 250 14.87 15.14 -7.78
N GLU A 251 14.23 16.30 -8.00
CA GLU A 251 13.20 16.78 -7.07
C GLU A 251 12.10 15.71 -7.08
N GLU A 252 12.05 14.86 -6.06
CA GLU A 252 11.19 13.66 -6.01
C GLU A 252 9.74 14.04 -6.38
N PRO A 253 9.18 13.56 -7.52
CA PRO A 253 7.84 13.93 -7.91
C PRO A 253 6.83 13.34 -6.94
N ILE A 254 5.79 14.11 -6.68
CA ILE A 254 4.62 13.67 -5.95
C ILE A 254 3.80 12.78 -6.89
N LEU A 255 3.57 11.54 -6.50
CA LEU A 255 2.84 10.55 -7.29
C LEU A 255 1.38 10.40 -6.85
N THR A 256 1.09 10.68 -5.57
CA THR A 256 -0.19 10.39 -4.90
C THR A 256 -0.64 11.55 -3.99
N GLY A 257 -1.80 11.41 -3.35
CA GLY A 257 -2.45 12.38 -2.48
C GLY A 257 -3.41 13.31 -3.23
N ASP A 258 -3.80 14.39 -2.56
CA ASP A 258 -4.73 15.38 -3.12
C ASP A 258 -4.07 16.24 -4.19
N PHE A 259 -4.84 16.56 -5.23
CA PHE A 259 -4.46 17.48 -6.29
C PHE A 259 -5.67 18.27 -6.76
N THR A 260 -5.46 19.53 -7.14
CA THR A 260 -6.50 20.43 -7.60
C THR A 260 -6.28 20.76 -9.06
N CYS A 261 -7.31 20.59 -9.89
CA CYS A 261 -7.28 20.85 -11.32
C CYS A 261 -8.20 22.01 -11.70
N ASN A 262 -7.66 23.01 -12.40
CA ASN A 262 -8.47 24.07 -12.97
C ASN A 262 -8.98 23.65 -14.35
N ILE A 263 -10.22 23.15 -14.40
CA ILE A 263 -10.85 22.70 -15.65
C ILE A 263 -11.26 23.86 -16.56
N ARG A 264 -11.45 25.07 -16.01
CA ARG A 264 -11.87 26.25 -16.80
C ARG A 264 -10.75 26.89 -17.61
N ASN A 265 -9.50 26.55 -17.31
CA ASN A 265 -8.35 26.90 -18.12
C ASN A 265 -8.24 26.08 -19.42
N ALA A 266 -9.05 25.03 -19.59
CA ALA A 266 -9.07 24.26 -20.83
C ALA A 266 -9.55 25.12 -22.02
N SER A 267 -8.97 24.89 -23.20
CA SER A 267 -9.35 25.57 -24.44
C SER A 267 -9.38 24.59 -25.62
N THR A 268 -10.07 24.95 -26.70
CA THR A 268 -10.20 24.13 -27.92
C THR A 268 -8.87 24.09 -28.67
N GLY A 269 -8.30 22.90 -28.86
CA GLY A 269 -7.06 22.65 -29.63
C GLY A 269 -6.09 21.70 -28.91
N GLU A 270 -5.14 21.10 -29.64
CA GLU A 270 -4.02 20.37 -29.02
C GLU A 270 -3.16 21.36 -28.21
N GLY A 271 -3.17 21.27 -26.88
CA GLY A 271 -2.19 21.96 -26.03
C GLY A 271 -2.73 22.82 -24.86
N ALA A 272 -4.03 22.80 -24.56
CA ALA A 272 -4.55 23.43 -23.33
C ALA A 272 -5.13 22.37 -22.37
N VAL A 273 -4.24 21.71 -21.64
CA VAL A 273 -4.57 20.75 -20.58
C VAL A 273 -5.16 21.50 -19.37
N ALA A 274 -6.13 20.90 -18.68
CA ALA A 274 -6.52 21.39 -17.35
C ALA A 274 -5.29 21.36 -16.43
N THR A 275 -4.84 22.53 -15.97
CA THR A 275 -3.63 22.62 -15.13
C THR A 275 -3.91 22.09 -13.74
N CYS A 276 -3.15 21.11 -13.27
CA CYS A 276 -3.30 20.50 -11.97
C CYS A 276 -2.06 20.70 -11.09
N GLU A 277 -2.28 20.85 -9.79
CA GLU A 277 -1.21 20.98 -8.79
C GLU A 277 -1.51 20.08 -7.59
N PRO A 278 -0.50 19.41 -6.99
CA PRO A 278 -0.68 18.72 -5.73
C PRO A 278 -1.00 19.71 -4.60
N VAL A 279 -1.89 19.31 -3.69
CA VAL A 279 -2.29 20.07 -2.50
C VAL A 279 -2.35 19.14 -1.28
N GLY A 280 -2.65 19.66 -0.10
CA GLY A 280 -2.80 18.86 1.13
C GLY A 280 -1.52 18.76 1.98
N ASP A 281 -1.42 17.73 2.82
CA ASP A 281 -0.26 17.50 3.68
C ASP A 281 0.92 16.92 2.86
N PHE A 282 2.10 17.48 3.09
CA PHE A 282 3.36 17.05 2.46
C PHE A 282 4.30 16.32 3.45
N ASN A 283 3.86 16.11 4.70
CA ASN A 283 4.58 15.34 5.72
C ASN A 283 4.28 13.83 5.67
N GLU A 284 3.46 13.40 4.71
CA GLU A 284 3.17 11.99 4.43
C GLU A 284 4.01 11.48 3.23
N GLU A 285 4.21 10.17 3.15
CA GLU A 285 4.89 9.56 2.00
C GLU A 285 4.01 9.60 0.74
N ARG A 286 4.33 10.51 -0.20
CA ARG A 286 3.61 10.73 -1.46
C ARG A 286 4.41 10.41 -2.73
N GLY A 287 5.64 9.91 -2.58
CA GLY A 287 6.50 9.48 -3.68
C GLY A 287 6.30 8.02 -4.07
N ARG A 288 5.22 7.37 -3.60
CA ARG A 288 4.98 5.93 -3.74
C ARG A 288 3.54 5.60 -4.12
N ILE A 289 3.42 4.54 -4.93
CA ILE A 289 2.18 3.79 -5.17
C ILE A 289 2.43 2.33 -4.78
N SER A 290 1.41 1.68 -4.22
CA SER A 290 1.39 0.24 -3.93
C SER A 290 0.13 -0.41 -4.48
N ILE A 291 0.30 -1.54 -5.15
CA ILE A 291 -0.77 -2.38 -5.73
C ILE A 291 -0.67 -3.78 -5.12
N PRO A 292 -1.42 -4.08 -4.05
CA PRO A 292 -1.41 -5.39 -3.41
C PRO A 292 -1.87 -6.49 -4.38
N CYS A 293 -1.10 -7.58 -4.46
CA CYS A 293 -1.37 -8.73 -5.33
C CYS A 293 -2.10 -9.87 -4.62
N TYR A 294 -2.89 -9.52 -3.59
CA TYR A 294 -3.74 -10.45 -2.84
C TYR A 294 -5.15 -10.49 -3.45
N ASP A 295 -5.60 -11.67 -3.85
CA ASP A 295 -6.97 -11.90 -4.28
C ASP A 295 -7.85 -12.23 -3.06
N LYS A 296 -8.66 -11.24 -2.68
CA LYS A 296 -9.61 -11.38 -1.56
C LYS A 296 -10.68 -12.44 -1.80
N LYS A 297 -11.00 -12.78 -3.05
CA LYS A 297 -12.01 -13.81 -3.37
C LYS A 297 -11.49 -15.22 -3.09
N THR A 298 -10.25 -15.50 -3.47
CA THR A 298 -9.61 -16.81 -3.26
C THR A 298 -8.83 -16.90 -1.95
N GLY A 299 -8.52 -15.75 -1.34
CA GLY A 299 -7.69 -15.67 -0.15
C GLY A 299 -6.21 -15.94 -0.43
N GLN A 300 -5.75 -15.72 -1.66
CA GLN A 300 -4.41 -16.08 -2.14
C GLN A 300 -3.68 -14.94 -2.83
N PHE A 301 -2.35 -14.93 -2.75
CA PHE A 301 -1.52 -14.08 -3.60
C PHE A 301 -1.44 -14.62 -5.03
N ILE A 302 -1.23 -13.73 -6.00
CA ILE A 302 -1.01 -14.13 -7.39
C ILE A 302 0.32 -14.88 -7.54
N GLN A 303 0.27 -16.06 -8.12
CA GLN A 303 1.43 -16.89 -8.43
C GLN A 303 1.60 -16.98 -9.95
N LEU A 304 2.83 -16.76 -10.44
CA LEU A 304 3.18 -16.91 -11.84
C LEU A 304 4.16 -18.07 -12.04
N GLY A 305 3.86 -18.94 -13.01
CA GLY A 305 4.80 -19.88 -13.60
C GLY A 305 5.49 -19.32 -14.86
N PRO A 306 6.29 -20.14 -15.55
CA PRO A 306 6.95 -19.74 -16.79
C PRO A 306 5.93 -19.45 -17.89
N ASN A 307 6.15 -18.39 -18.67
CA ASN A 307 5.25 -17.90 -19.73
C ASN A 307 3.89 -17.38 -19.26
N GLU A 308 3.68 -17.21 -17.95
CA GLU A 308 2.52 -16.49 -17.41
C GLU A 308 2.88 -15.02 -17.13
N LEU A 309 1.88 -14.14 -17.17
CA LEU A 309 2.04 -12.71 -17.03
C LEU A 309 1.09 -12.18 -15.96
N LEU A 310 1.49 -11.11 -15.29
CA LEU A 310 0.63 -10.29 -14.43
C LEU A 310 0.52 -8.90 -15.05
N ASN A 311 -0.69 -8.36 -15.14
CA ASN A 311 -0.91 -6.99 -15.61
C ASN A 311 -1.70 -6.17 -14.59
N VAL A 312 -1.17 -5.01 -14.22
CA VAL A 312 -1.80 -4.06 -13.30
C VAL A 312 -1.64 -2.63 -13.83
N LYS A 313 -2.48 -1.72 -13.32
CA LYS A 313 -2.44 -0.28 -13.64
C LYS A 313 -2.09 0.52 -12.40
N ALA A 314 -1.17 1.48 -12.52
CA ALA A 314 -0.86 2.45 -11.48
C ALA A 314 -1.27 3.85 -11.95
N TYR A 315 -2.16 4.51 -11.22
CA TYR A 315 -2.51 5.92 -11.44
C TYR A 315 -1.52 6.82 -10.72
N ILE A 316 -1.06 7.84 -11.42
CA ILE A 316 -0.19 8.89 -10.90
C ILE A 316 -0.95 10.20 -11.04
N ILE A 317 -0.90 11.06 -10.03
CA ILE A 317 -1.46 12.41 -10.13
C ILE A 317 -0.90 13.13 -11.38
N PRO A 318 -1.62 14.11 -11.94
CA PRO A 318 -1.17 14.81 -13.14
C PRO A 318 0.23 15.43 -12.97
N GLN A 319 1.08 15.33 -14.01
CA GLN A 319 2.51 15.67 -13.95
C GLN A 319 2.82 16.96 -14.74
N ASP A 320 1.95 17.98 -14.62
CA ASP A 320 2.03 19.25 -15.36
C ASP A 320 3.27 20.08 -14.98
N LYS A 321 3.61 20.14 -13.68
CA LYS A 321 4.78 20.86 -13.13
C LYS A 321 5.69 20.01 -12.24
N ASN A 322 5.14 18.96 -11.62
CA ASN A 322 5.93 17.90 -11.00
C ASN A 322 6.18 16.86 -12.06
N THR A 323 7.21 17.04 -12.88
CA THR A 323 7.36 16.20 -14.07
C THR A 323 8.12 14.93 -13.70
N VAL A 324 7.51 13.76 -13.89
CA VAL A 324 8.27 12.51 -14.00
C VAL A 324 9.26 12.68 -15.16
N THR A 325 10.54 12.73 -14.86
CA THR A 325 11.60 12.78 -15.87
C THR A 325 12.29 11.43 -16.01
N LYS A 326 13.30 11.37 -16.88
CA LYS A 326 14.11 10.17 -17.09
C LYS A 326 14.71 9.69 -15.76
N ARG A 327 14.65 8.38 -15.48
CA ARG A 327 15.15 7.73 -14.24
C ARG A 327 14.44 8.10 -12.95
N THR A 328 13.36 8.88 -13.05
CA THR A 328 12.64 9.32 -11.86
C THR A 328 11.82 8.19 -11.21
N LEU A 329 11.33 7.21 -11.97
CA LEU A 329 10.51 6.10 -11.44
C LEU A 329 11.23 4.76 -11.39
N ARG A 330 10.97 4.01 -10.33
CA ARG A 330 11.36 2.61 -10.17
C ARG A 330 10.14 1.74 -9.89
N VAL A 331 9.98 0.68 -10.66
CA VAL A 331 8.99 -0.37 -10.39
C VAL A 331 9.65 -1.48 -9.60
N THR A 332 9.03 -1.87 -8.47
CA THR A 332 9.48 -2.94 -7.59
C THR A 332 8.40 -4.02 -7.53
N VAL A 333 8.78 -5.28 -7.77
CA VAL A 333 7.91 -6.45 -7.59
C VAL A 333 8.33 -7.20 -6.33
N SER A 334 7.48 -7.18 -5.30
CA SER A 334 7.71 -7.90 -4.05
C SER A 334 7.30 -9.36 -4.16
N LEU A 335 8.15 -10.25 -3.64
CA LEU A 335 7.96 -11.69 -3.67
C LEU A 335 7.81 -12.24 -2.25
N LEU A 336 6.99 -13.28 -2.08
CA LEU A 336 6.76 -13.90 -0.77
C LEU A 336 8.05 -14.41 -0.12
N ASN A 337 8.88 -15.11 -0.88
CA ASN A 337 10.07 -15.82 -0.39
C ASN A 337 11.34 -15.47 -1.19
N GLY A 338 11.56 -14.18 -1.46
CA GLY A 338 12.76 -13.72 -2.17
C GLY A 338 13.01 -12.22 -2.06
N ALA A 339 14.17 -11.80 -2.54
CA ALA A 339 14.46 -10.39 -2.74
C ALA A 339 13.50 -9.80 -3.78
N PRO A 340 13.07 -8.53 -3.61
CA PRO A 340 12.22 -7.88 -4.59
C PRO A 340 12.99 -7.62 -5.90
N CYS A 341 12.34 -7.81 -7.03
CA CYS A 341 12.86 -7.45 -8.35
C CYS A 341 12.63 -5.95 -8.58
N ARG A 342 13.68 -5.21 -8.97
CA ARG A 342 13.61 -3.74 -9.13
C ARG A 342 14.04 -3.31 -10.53
N LYS A 343 13.25 -2.45 -11.16
CA LYS A 343 13.56 -1.86 -12.47
C LYS A 343 13.37 -0.36 -12.45
N THR A 344 14.47 0.37 -12.57
CA THR A 344 14.44 1.82 -12.81
C THR A 344 14.10 2.07 -14.28
N LEU A 345 13.11 2.91 -14.52
CA LEU A 345 12.64 3.23 -15.87
C LEU A 345 13.60 4.24 -16.53
N GLN A 346 14.20 3.87 -17.66
CA GLN A 346 15.41 4.52 -18.20
C GLN A 346 15.17 5.56 -19.30
N THR A 347 13.97 6.10 -19.45
CA THR A 347 13.62 6.90 -20.64
C THR A 347 12.68 8.06 -20.32
N ALA A 348 12.57 9.00 -21.26
CA ALA A 348 11.61 10.11 -21.26
C ALA A 348 10.15 9.64 -21.48
N ASP A 349 9.83 8.39 -21.13
CA ASP A 349 8.70 7.59 -21.66
C ASP A 349 7.45 7.59 -20.77
N VAL A 350 7.39 8.44 -19.76
CA VAL A 350 6.12 8.73 -19.08
C VAL A 350 5.59 10.01 -19.69
N THR A 351 4.71 9.86 -20.69
CA THR A 351 3.97 10.98 -21.23
C THR A 351 2.84 11.32 -20.25
N PRO A 352 2.84 12.52 -19.65
CA PRO A 352 1.76 12.93 -18.77
C PRO A 352 0.40 12.81 -19.44
N HIS A 353 -0.64 12.49 -18.66
CA HIS A 353 -2.01 12.37 -19.15
C HIS A 353 -2.24 11.24 -20.18
N LYS A 354 -1.31 10.28 -20.27
CA LYS A 354 -1.43 9.10 -21.14
C LYS A 354 -1.31 7.80 -20.35
N ILE A 355 -1.68 6.70 -21.01
CA ILE A 355 -1.40 5.35 -20.56
C ILE A 355 -0.04 4.92 -21.11
N ASN A 356 0.92 4.70 -20.22
CA ASN A 356 2.31 4.40 -20.53
C ASN A 356 2.57 2.91 -20.31
N ARG A 357 2.99 2.21 -21.36
CA ARG A 357 3.27 0.78 -21.31
C ARG A 357 4.61 0.51 -20.63
N VAL A 358 4.60 -0.30 -19.58
CA VAL A 358 5.80 -0.73 -18.85
C VAL A 358 5.90 -2.25 -18.88
N ILE A 359 6.92 -2.79 -19.54
CA ILE A 359 7.18 -4.22 -19.58
C ILE A 359 8.41 -4.51 -18.72
N LEU A 360 8.25 -5.35 -17.72
CA LEU A 360 9.35 -5.77 -16.86
C LEU A 360 10.01 -7.06 -17.37
N PRO A 361 11.29 -7.31 -17.04
CA PRO A 361 11.95 -8.57 -17.34
C PRO A 361 11.28 -9.77 -16.62
N PRO A 362 11.58 -11.02 -17.02
CA PRO A 362 11.24 -12.23 -16.25
C PRO A 362 11.72 -12.14 -14.81
N LEU A 363 10.88 -12.54 -13.86
CA LEU A 363 11.21 -12.49 -12.43
C LEU A 363 12.45 -13.32 -12.09
N GLU A 364 13.34 -12.75 -11.29
CA GLU A 364 14.45 -13.44 -10.65
C GLU A 364 14.02 -13.92 -9.26
N ILE A 365 14.15 -15.22 -9.00
CA ILE A 365 13.77 -15.83 -7.72
C ILE A 365 15.00 -15.97 -6.81
N GLY A 366 14.83 -15.67 -5.52
CA GLY A 366 15.84 -15.85 -4.48
C GLY A 366 16.41 -14.52 -3.97
N GLY A 367 17.56 -14.58 -3.29
CA GLY A 367 18.22 -13.40 -2.70
C GLY A 367 17.65 -12.98 -1.34
N THR A 368 18.40 -12.12 -0.64
CA THR A 368 18.04 -11.61 0.69
C THR A 368 17.16 -10.37 0.60
N ASN A 369 16.09 -10.32 1.40
CA ASN A 369 15.21 -9.16 1.45
C ASN A 369 15.72 -8.09 2.45
N TYR A 370 16.45 -7.11 1.92
CA TYR A 370 16.81 -5.86 2.62
C TYR A 370 15.74 -4.78 2.39
N TRP A 371 14.55 -5.01 2.96
CA TRP A 371 13.35 -4.23 2.64
C TRP A 371 13.39 -2.81 3.22
N MET A 372 14.00 -2.59 4.39
CA MET A 372 14.04 -1.26 5.04
C MET A 372 14.83 -0.25 4.19
N SER A 373 15.84 -0.74 3.46
CA SER A 373 16.64 0.03 2.50
C SER A 373 15.89 0.46 1.23
N SER A 374 14.58 0.27 1.17
CA SER A 374 13.69 0.85 0.17
C SER A 374 12.71 1.87 0.73
N LEU A 375 12.77 2.18 2.01
CA LEU A 375 11.90 3.17 2.64
C LEU A 375 12.54 4.57 2.62
N ASP A 376 11.76 5.62 2.79
CA ASP A 376 12.33 6.96 3.04
C ASP A 376 13.02 6.96 4.42
N PRO A 377 14.30 7.35 4.53
CA PRO A 377 15.00 7.40 5.81
C PRO A 377 14.39 8.39 6.81
N ASN A 378 13.53 9.31 6.39
CA ASN A 378 12.89 10.30 7.27
C ASN A 378 11.60 9.78 7.94
N ILE A 379 11.15 8.55 7.63
CA ILE A 379 10.02 7.91 8.31
C ILE A 379 10.37 7.75 9.79
N TYR A 380 9.43 8.12 10.68
CA TYR A 380 9.60 7.94 12.12
C TYR A 380 9.68 6.46 12.48
N VAL A 381 10.59 6.08 13.37
CA VAL A 381 10.84 4.67 13.70
C VAL A 381 9.61 4.00 14.33
N SER A 382 8.77 4.75 15.05
CA SER A 382 7.51 4.30 15.65
C SER A 382 6.41 4.02 14.63
N GLU A 383 6.53 4.52 13.39
CA GLU A 383 5.59 4.28 12.30
C GLU A 383 5.91 2.99 11.52
N LEU A 384 7.06 2.37 11.78
CA LEU A 384 7.46 1.14 11.09
C LEU A 384 6.67 -0.06 11.57
N SER A 385 6.50 -1.02 10.67
CA SER A 385 5.90 -2.33 10.91
C SER A 385 7.00 -3.38 10.80
N LEU A 386 7.48 -3.90 11.93
CA LEU A 386 8.59 -4.85 11.97
C LEU A 386 8.08 -6.27 12.24
N PRO A 387 8.34 -7.24 11.35
CA PRO A 387 8.15 -8.64 11.68
C PRO A 387 9.12 -9.06 12.79
N GLY A 388 8.59 -9.72 13.80
CA GLY A 388 9.33 -10.14 14.98
C GLY A 388 9.21 -11.63 15.28
N SER A 389 10.26 -12.21 15.86
CA SER A 389 10.25 -13.59 16.34
C SER A 389 10.07 -13.64 17.86
N LYS A 390 9.01 -14.32 18.31
CA LYS A 390 8.77 -14.55 19.74
C LYS A 390 9.78 -15.55 20.27
N MET A 391 10.43 -15.25 21.40
CA MET A 391 11.37 -16.15 22.09
C MET A 391 12.41 -16.74 21.12
N SER A 392 13.18 -15.87 20.49
CA SER A 392 13.86 -16.11 19.21
C SER A 392 14.85 -17.29 19.17
N TYR A 393 15.31 -17.76 20.34
CA TYR A 393 16.25 -18.89 20.48
C TYR A 393 15.61 -20.21 20.95
N LEU A 394 14.30 -20.25 21.22
CA LEU A 394 13.61 -21.48 21.65
C LEU A 394 13.32 -22.38 20.44
N THR A 395 14.38 -23.06 19.99
CA THR A 395 14.37 -24.06 18.92
C THR A 395 14.66 -25.45 19.48
N SER A 396 14.22 -26.51 18.79
CA SER A 396 14.57 -27.89 19.15
C SER A 396 16.09 -28.11 19.18
N ALA A 397 16.82 -27.48 18.24
CA ALA A 397 18.28 -27.57 18.16
C ALA A 397 18.99 -26.97 19.39
N ASN A 398 18.36 -25.99 20.05
CA ASN A 398 18.85 -25.40 21.29
C ASN A 398 18.29 -26.09 22.55
N GLY A 399 17.54 -27.19 22.41
CA GLY A 399 16.98 -27.96 23.53
C GLY A 399 15.69 -27.37 24.11
N ALA A 400 14.89 -26.66 23.31
CA ALA A 400 13.59 -26.16 23.77
C ALA A 400 12.57 -27.30 23.94
N ASP A 401 11.82 -27.29 25.04
CA ASP A 401 10.74 -28.23 25.33
C ASP A 401 9.48 -27.77 24.60
N ILE A 402 9.23 -26.45 24.61
CA ILE A 402 8.25 -25.77 23.77
C ILE A 402 9.01 -25.06 22.65
N VAL A 403 8.78 -25.47 21.41
CA VAL A 403 9.46 -24.92 20.23
C VAL A 403 8.68 -23.73 19.70
N TYR A 404 9.26 -22.54 19.82
CA TYR A 404 8.67 -21.30 19.30
C TYR A 404 9.23 -20.93 17.92
N GLN A 405 10.46 -21.36 17.62
CA GLN A 405 11.15 -21.04 16.38
C GLN A 405 11.82 -22.30 15.82
N ASN A 406 11.89 -22.42 14.50
CA ASN A 406 12.66 -23.49 13.84
C ASN A 406 13.99 -22.95 13.28
N ALA A 407 13.93 -21.76 12.68
CA ALA A 407 15.07 -21.08 12.10
C ALA A 407 16.03 -20.46 13.13
N THR A 408 17.31 -20.40 12.78
CA THR A 408 18.36 -19.63 13.48
C THR A 408 18.13 -18.11 13.34
N ILE A 409 18.76 -17.29 14.19
CA ILE A 409 18.67 -15.83 14.09
C ILE A 409 19.10 -15.33 12.71
N LYS A 410 20.20 -15.86 12.16
CA LYS A 410 20.62 -15.57 10.80
C LYS A 410 19.53 -15.87 9.76
N GLU A 411 18.89 -17.03 9.81
CA GLU A 411 17.82 -17.38 8.85
C GLU A 411 16.61 -16.46 9.00
N GLN A 412 16.17 -16.17 10.23
CA GLN A 412 15.08 -15.22 10.51
C GLN A 412 15.40 -13.82 9.92
N LEU A 413 16.63 -13.32 10.08
CA LEU A 413 17.09 -12.06 9.47
C LEU A 413 17.04 -12.09 7.94
N LEU A 414 17.50 -13.19 7.33
CA LEU A 414 17.47 -13.37 5.87
C LEU A 414 16.04 -13.43 5.34
N ASP A 415 15.11 -13.97 6.12
CA ASP A 415 13.68 -14.09 5.80
C ASP A 415 12.89 -12.78 6.01
N GLY A 416 13.50 -11.77 6.64
CA GLY A 416 12.95 -10.42 6.76
C GLY A 416 12.58 -9.98 8.18
N VAL A 417 12.78 -10.85 9.18
CA VAL A 417 12.58 -10.51 10.60
C VAL A 417 13.56 -9.42 11.03
N ARG A 418 13.09 -8.44 11.79
CA ARG A 418 13.89 -7.33 12.32
C ARG A 418 13.67 -7.09 13.82
N ALA A 419 12.76 -7.82 14.46
CA ALA A 419 12.52 -7.71 15.89
C ALA A 419 12.70 -9.07 16.60
N PHE A 420 13.40 -9.07 17.74
CA PHE A 420 13.75 -10.30 18.46
C PHE A 420 13.43 -10.18 19.95
N ILE A 421 13.04 -11.30 20.58
CA ILE A 421 12.89 -11.40 22.03
C ILE A 421 13.94 -12.38 22.55
N PHE A 422 14.89 -11.87 23.34
CA PHE A 422 15.96 -12.65 23.93
C PHE A 422 15.73 -12.84 25.43
N HIS A 423 15.48 -14.08 25.81
CA HIS A 423 15.45 -14.50 27.20
C HIS A 423 16.89 -14.69 27.69
N THR A 424 17.24 -14.09 28.83
CA THR A 424 18.59 -14.16 29.35
C THR A 424 18.64 -14.56 30.82
N GLN A 425 19.68 -15.30 31.17
CA GLN A 425 20.03 -15.62 32.55
C GLN A 425 21.36 -15.01 32.94
N ARG A 426 21.45 -14.63 34.21
CA ARG A 426 22.71 -14.15 34.79
C ARG A 426 23.55 -15.31 35.31
N MET A 427 24.80 -15.38 34.89
CA MET A 427 25.79 -16.32 35.40
C MET A 427 26.46 -15.78 36.67
N TYR A 428 27.13 -16.64 37.45
CA TYR A 428 27.77 -16.26 38.71
C TYR A 428 28.81 -15.11 38.55
N ASN A 429 29.53 -15.11 37.42
CA ASN A 429 30.49 -14.06 37.05
C ASN A 429 29.83 -12.76 36.52
N GLY A 430 28.50 -12.69 36.49
CA GLY A 430 27.74 -11.55 35.96
C GLY A 430 27.56 -11.53 34.45
N GLU A 431 28.03 -12.55 33.71
CA GLU A 431 27.77 -12.68 32.27
C GLU A 431 26.29 -12.99 32.02
N LEU A 432 25.70 -12.37 30.98
CA LEU A 432 24.36 -12.71 30.51
C LEU A 432 24.44 -13.72 29.37
N ARG A 433 23.72 -14.82 29.53
CA ARG A 433 23.60 -15.88 28.52
C ARG A 433 22.17 -16.03 28.04
N ILE A 434 22.03 -16.37 26.77
CA ILE A 434 20.72 -16.72 26.20
C ILE A 434 20.17 -17.92 26.97
N SER A 435 18.88 -17.89 27.29
CA SER A 435 18.20 -18.93 28.04
C SER A 435 17.17 -19.65 27.19
N VAL A 436 17.13 -20.98 27.33
CA VAL A 436 16.14 -21.88 26.73
C VAL A 436 15.60 -22.75 27.87
N ASN A 437 14.29 -22.71 28.10
CA ASN A 437 13.59 -23.39 29.21
C ASN A 437 14.25 -23.18 30.59
N GLY A 438 14.71 -21.96 30.88
CA GLY A 438 15.41 -21.68 32.14
C GLY A 438 16.80 -22.31 32.27
N SER A 439 17.39 -22.78 31.17
CA SER A 439 18.79 -23.24 31.10
C SER A 439 19.62 -22.29 30.23
N PRO A 440 20.87 -21.95 30.62
CA PRO A 440 21.71 -21.05 29.84
C PRO A 440 22.41 -21.79 28.70
N LEU A 441 22.31 -21.26 27.47
CA LEU A 441 23.13 -21.67 26.34
C LEU A 441 24.58 -21.20 26.50
N SER A 442 25.49 -21.71 25.68
CA SER A 442 26.84 -21.16 25.57
C SER A 442 26.86 -19.75 24.96
N THR A 443 25.86 -19.42 24.14
CA THR A 443 25.69 -18.11 23.52
C THR A 443 25.42 -17.03 24.57
N THR A 444 26.27 -16.01 24.61
CA THR A 444 26.08 -14.83 25.45
C THR A 444 25.14 -13.82 24.79
N LEU A 445 24.56 -12.90 25.56
CA LEU A 445 23.80 -11.78 25.00
C LEU A 445 24.66 -10.98 24.00
N LYS A 446 25.94 -10.75 24.31
CA LYS A 446 26.89 -10.10 23.40
C LYS A 446 27.05 -10.87 22.08
N GLY A 447 27.18 -12.19 22.16
CA GLY A 447 27.30 -13.05 20.98
C GLY A 447 26.07 -12.95 20.08
N ALA A 448 24.87 -12.98 20.66
CA ALA A 448 23.62 -12.82 19.91
C ALA A 448 23.48 -11.43 19.27
N LEU A 449 23.87 -10.36 19.97
CA LEU A 449 23.88 -9.00 19.42
C LEU A 449 24.89 -8.85 18.28
N ALA A 450 26.07 -9.47 18.40
CA ALA A 450 27.10 -9.46 17.36
C ALA A 450 26.65 -10.19 16.08
N GLU A 451 25.83 -11.24 16.20
CA GLU A 451 25.23 -11.93 15.05
C GLU A 451 24.32 -10.99 14.24
N ILE A 452 23.44 -10.26 14.92
CA ILE A 452 22.58 -9.23 14.29
C ILE A 452 23.44 -8.10 13.70
N ALA A 453 24.43 -7.60 14.45
CA ALA A 453 25.30 -6.52 14.00
C ALA A 453 26.09 -6.91 12.74
N THR A 454 26.49 -8.18 12.61
CA THR A 454 27.15 -8.71 11.41
C THR A 454 26.24 -8.63 10.20
N PHE A 455 24.96 -9.03 10.34
CA PHE A 455 23.98 -8.89 9.26
C PHE A 455 23.80 -7.42 8.82
N LEU A 456 23.67 -6.49 9.77
CA LEU A 456 23.54 -5.06 9.47
C LEU A 456 24.79 -4.50 8.77
N LYS A 457 25.99 -4.92 9.21
CA LYS A 457 27.26 -4.56 8.59
C LYS A 457 27.38 -5.11 7.17
N ASP A 458 26.91 -6.32 6.92
CA ASP A 458 26.96 -6.94 5.60
C ASP A 458 25.93 -6.32 4.64
N ALA A 459 24.76 -5.91 5.15
CA ALA A 459 23.78 -5.12 4.40
C ALA A 459 24.39 -3.78 3.95
N GLU A 460 25.03 -3.06 4.88
CA GLU A 460 25.69 -1.78 4.60
C GLU A 460 26.78 -1.89 3.52
N LYS A 461 27.63 -2.93 3.60
CA LYS A 461 28.65 -3.23 2.56
C LYS A 461 28.04 -3.48 1.18
N GLN A 462 26.82 -4.00 1.11
CA GLN A 462 26.05 -4.21 -0.12
C GLN A 462 25.26 -2.96 -0.55
N GLY A 463 25.52 -1.81 0.06
CA GLY A 463 24.82 -0.55 -0.23
C GLY A 463 23.39 -0.50 0.31
N LYS A 464 23.00 -1.42 1.20
CA LYS A 464 21.68 -1.46 1.85
C LYS A 464 21.79 -0.72 3.18
N LYS A 465 21.53 0.60 3.13
CA LYS A 465 21.97 1.54 4.16
C LYS A 465 20.96 1.81 5.29
N GLN A 466 19.77 1.20 5.28
CA GLN A 466 18.71 1.55 6.26
C GLN A 466 18.23 0.36 7.09
N GLU A 467 18.84 -0.82 6.96
CA GLU A 467 18.48 -1.93 7.82
C GLU A 467 18.79 -1.59 9.29
N THR A 468 17.88 -1.94 10.19
CA THR A 468 18.05 -1.82 11.65
C THR A 468 17.35 -3.01 12.31
N ALA A 469 17.67 -3.30 13.56
CA ALA A 469 17.04 -4.35 14.32
C ALA A 469 16.59 -3.86 15.69
N PHE A 470 15.53 -4.47 16.22
CA PHE A 470 15.00 -4.23 17.54
C PHE A 470 15.18 -5.49 18.39
N VAL A 471 15.69 -5.35 19.62
CA VAL A 471 15.83 -6.49 20.55
C VAL A 471 15.20 -6.13 21.89
N LEU A 472 14.18 -6.91 22.26
CA LEU A 472 13.64 -6.95 23.61
C LEU A 472 14.41 -7.99 24.42
N VAL A 473 15.07 -7.55 25.49
CA VAL A 473 15.80 -8.42 26.41
C VAL A 473 14.97 -8.64 27.67
N THR A 474 14.73 -9.90 28.01
CA THR A 474 13.91 -10.28 29.16
C THR A 474 14.70 -11.15 30.15
N TYR A 475 14.31 -11.05 31.42
CA TYR A 475 14.86 -11.85 32.51
C TYR A 475 14.24 -13.25 32.50
N SER A 476 15.07 -14.28 32.63
CA SER A 476 14.64 -15.69 32.69
C SER A 476 15.31 -16.46 33.82
N GLY A 477 15.77 -15.78 34.88
CA GLY A 477 16.39 -16.40 36.05
C GLY A 477 17.92 -16.31 36.10
N GLY A 478 18.53 -17.29 36.77
CA GLY A 478 19.99 -17.41 36.94
C GLY A 478 20.46 -17.04 38.35
N ASN A 479 21.74 -16.67 38.47
CA ASN A 479 22.40 -16.37 39.73
C ASN A 479 22.17 -14.91 40.16
N GLY A 480 21.81 -14.72 41.42
CA GLY A 480 21.56 -13.40 42.01
C GLY A 480 20.11 -12.96 41.88
N SER A 481 19.85 -11.72 42.28
CA SER A 481 18.52 -11.09 42.22
C SER A 481 18.20 -10.54 40.81
N GLU A 482 16.94 -10.20 40.57
CA GLU A 482 16.52 -9.46 39.37
C GLU A 482 17.26 -8.13 39.21
N LYS A 483 17.56 -7.46 40.34
CA LYS A 483 18.41 -6.26 40.37
C LYS A 483 19.84 -6.53 39.90
N ASP A 484 20.42 -7.67 40.29
CA ASP A 484 21.75 -8.06 39.84
C ASP A 484 21.77 -8.35 38.33
N TRP A 485 20.69 -8.93 37.80
CA TRP A 485 20.49 -9.09 36.36
C TRP A 485 20.36 -7.75 35.66
N MET A 486 19.56 -6.81 36.15
CA MET A 486 19.41 -5.48 35.57
C MET A 486 20.74 -4.70 35.58
N THR A 487 21.54 -4.88 36.63
CA THR A 487 22.90 -4.32 36.71
C THR A 487 23.83 -4.93 35.65
N ALA A 488 23.80 -6.27 35.51
CA ALA A 488 24.57 -6.97 34.49
C ALA A 488 24.14 -6.62 33.06
N LEU A 489 22.84 -6.40 32.84
CA LEU A 489 22.30 -5.96 31.56
C LEU A 489 22.83 -4.58 31.18
N GLN A 490 22.71 -3.59 32.07
CA GLN A 490 23.22 -2.25 31.81
C GLN A 490 24.73 -2.24 31.55
N LYS A 491 25.50 -3.02 32.31
CA LYS A 491 26.93 -3.20 32.06
C LYS A 491 27.18 -3.78 30.67
N THR A 492 26.47 -4.85 30.30
CA THR A 492 26.62 -5.51 29.00
C THR A 492 26.28 -4.56 27.86
N VAL A 493 25.17 -3.82 27.97
CA VAL A 493 24.74 -2.85 26.97
C VAL A 493 25.75 -1.72 26.83
N ASN A 494 26.27 -1.16 27.92
CA ASN A 494 27.30 -0.12 27.87
C ASN A 494 28.60 -0.61 27.24
N GLU A 495 29.03 -1.83 27.54
CA GLU A 495 30.20 -2.44 26.89
C GLU A 495 29.97 -2.64 25.40
N CYS A 496 28.76 -3.03 24.98
CA CYS A 496 28.41 -3.16 23.56
C CYS A 496 28.31 -1.80 22.85
N ALA A 497 27.72 -0.79 23.48
CA ALA A 497 27.64 0.57 22.93
C ALA A 497 29.04 1.20 22.79
N GLY A 498 29.96 0.90 23.71
CA GLY A 498 31.36 1.33 23.63
C GLY A 498 32.18 0.66 22.52
N ASP A 499 31.66 -0.39 21.88
CA ASP A 499 32.29 -1.12 20.77
C ASP A 499 31.33 -1.19 19.57
N TYR A 500 31.12 -0.02 18.96
CA TYR A 500 30.19 0.16 17.84
C TYR A 500 30.50 -0.77 16.65
N ASP A 501 31.77 -0.98 16.31
CA ASP A 501 32.18 -1.75 15.13
C ASP A 501 31.77 -3.23 15.20
N THR A 502 31.60 -3.74 16.43
CA THR A 502 31.22 -5.12 16.74
C THR A 502 29.72 -5.25 16.98
N TYR A 503 29.11 -4.35 17.76
CA TYR A 503 27.74 -4.54 18.25
C TYR A 503 26.71 -3.55 17.69
N ARG A 504 27.13 -2.40 17.18
CA ARG A 504 26.27 -1.41 16.51
C ARG A 504 25.05 -0.98 17.34
N ILE A 505 25.20 -0.80 18.65
CA ILE A 505 24.09 -0.39 19.51
C ILE A 505 23.74 1.08 19.24
N PHE A 506 22.45 1.38 19.08
CA PHE A 506 21.96 2.75 19.04
C PHE A 506 22.10 3.37 20.43
N ASP A 507 22.93 4.41 20.55
CA ASP A 507 23.31 5.01 21.83
C ASP A 507 22.75 6.42 22.09
N LYS A 508 22.06 6.98 21.09
CA LYS A 508 21.40 8.29 21.18
C LYS A 508 20.05 8.17 21.87
N GLU A 509 19.53 9.29 22.37
CA GLU A 509 18.22 9.29 23.02
C GLU A 509 17.09 8.89 22.06
N MET A 510 16.34 7.83 22.43
CA MET A 510 15.13 7.45 21.71
C MET A 510 14.00 8.41 22.06
N THR A 511 13.53 9.16 21.07
CA THR A 511 12.47 10.18 21.19
C THR A 511 11.45 10.01 20.07
N PRO A 512 10.26 10.65 20.14
CA PRO A 512 9.28 10.57 19.06
C PRO A 512 9.79 11.05 17.70
N ASP A 513 10.84 11.88 17.68
CA ASP A 513 11.41 12.46 16.46
C ASP A 513 12.46 11.56 15.78
N VAL A 514 12.78 10.40 16.36
CA VAL A 514 13.80 9.49 15.80
C VAL A 514 13.28 8.87 14.51
N THR A 515 14.08 8.98 13.46
CA THR A 515 13.77 8.46 12.12
C THR A 515 14.51 7.16 11.81
N LEU A 516 14.07 6.47 10.78
CA LEU A 516 14.76 5.29 10.22
C LEU A 516 16.23 5.59 9.89
N GLY A 517 16.51 6.79 9.37
CA GLY A 517 17.86 7.24 9.04
C GLY A 517 18.75 7.43 10.27
N ASP A 518 18.18 7.75 11.43
CA ASP A 518 18.94 7.92 12.68
C ASP A 518 19.39 6.58 13.27
N VAL A 519 18.58 5.53 13.07
CA VAL A 519 18.81 4.16 13.59
C VAL A 519 19.40 3.21 12.54
N ALA A 520 19.62 3.70 11.33
CA ALA A 520 20.19 2.95 10.22
C ALA A 520 21.50 2.26 10.60
N GLY A 521 21.59 0.96 10.29
CA GLY A 521 22.75 0.12 10.58
C GLY A 521 22.97 -0.22 12.05
N GLN A 522 22.01 0.10 12.94
CA GLN A 522 22.14 -0.04 14.39
C GLN A 522 21.07 -0.96 15.00
N ILE A 523 21.31 -1.41 16.23
CA ILE A 523 20.41 -2.24 17.04
C ILE A 523 19.80 -1.38 18.15
N ILE A 524 18.47 -1.35 18.19
CA ILE A 524 17.68 -0.69 19.23
C ILE A 524 17.40 -1.71 20.33
N LEU A 525 17.67 -1.34 21.59
CA LEU A 525 17.48 -2.21 22.74
C LEU A 525 16.34 -1.74 23.65
N LYS A 526 15.58 -2.71 24.15
CA LYS A 526 14.54 -2.53 25.18
C LYS A 526 14.65 -3.62 26.23
N ALA A 527 14.30 -3.31 27.47
CA ALA A 527 14.09 -4.28 28.53
C ALA A 527 12.75 -4.07 29.24
N ASN A 528 12.14 -5.18 29.64
CA ASN A 528 11.03 -5.16 30.60
C ASN A 528 11.60 -5.28 32.02
N TYR A 529 10.92 -4.67 32.98
CA TYR A 529 11.15 -4.89 34.40
C TYR A 529 9.83 -5.21 35.10
N ASN A 530 9.89 -5.91 36.24
CA ASN A 530 8.70 -6.45 36.91
C ASN A 530 8.44 -5.81 38.27
N SER A 531 9.41 -5.05 38.80
CA SER A 531 9.31 -4.44 40.13
C SER A 531 10.21 -3.20 40.25
N ALA A 532 9.90 -2.32 41.20
CA ALA A 532 10.75 -1.19 41.53
C ALA A 532 12.15 -1.64 42.03
N ASP A 533 12.22 -2.77 42.73
CA ASP A 533 13.48 -3.32 43.25
C ASP A 533 14.42 -3.76 42.12
N MET A 534 13.87 -4.33 41.03
CA MET A 534 14.65 -4.75 39.86
C MET A 534 15.38 -3.57 39.20
N ILE A 535 14.78 -2.38 39.19
CA ILE A 535 15.36 -1.17 38.61
C ILE A 535 16.05 -0.27 39.65
N ALA A 536 16.18 -0.70 40.90
CA ALA A 536 16.80 0.09 41.95
C ALA A 536 18.28 0.32 41.64
N GLY A 537 18.63 1.57 41.27
CA GLY A 537 19.99 1.94 40.84
C GLY A 537 20.26 1.74 39.35
N ALA A 538 19.23 1.43 38.55
CA ALA A 538 19.32 1.48 37.09
C ALA A 538 19.24 2.91 36.56
N GLY A 539 19.92 3.15 35.44
CA GLY A 539 19.77 4.33 34.62
C GLY A 539 21.05 4.82 33.94
N THR A 540 21.91 3.90 33.48
CA THR A 540 23.21 4.23 32.91
C THR A 540 23.43 3.77 31.48
N ALA A 541 22.48 3.06 30.87
CA ALA A 541 22.72 2.35 29.61
C ALA A 541 21.74 2.78 28.51
N PRO A 542 22.15 2.78 27.23
CA PRO A 542 21.29 3.16 26.10
C PRO A 542 20.28 2.06 25.76
N LEU A 543 19.20 1.96 26.53
CA LEU A 543 18.05 1.12 26.21
C LEU A 543 16.75 1.72 26.74
N MET A 544 15.63 1.24 26.20
CA MET A 544 14.29 1.56 26.66
C MET A 544 13.82 0.66 27.80
N TYR A 545 12.95 1.20 28.65
CA TYR A 545 12.37 0.46 29.78
C TYR A 545 10.86 0.62 29.85
N THR A 546 10.17 -0.48 30.15
CA THR A 546 8.75 -0.51 30.52
C THR A 546 8.50 -1.52 31.62
N LEU A 547 7.56 -1.21 32.53
CA LEU A 547 7.05 -2.16 33.50
C LEU A 547 6.25 -3.27 32.80
N TRP A 548 6.40 -4.53 33.21
CA TRP A 548 5.58 -5.64 32.74
C TRP A 548 4.92 -6.29 33.97
N GLU A 549 3.60 -6.14 34.09
CA GLU A 549 2.80 -6.71 35.19
C GLU A 549 1.69 -7.62 34.70
N LYS A 550 1.12 -7.32 33.54
CA LYS A 550 -0.01 -8.05 32.97
C LYS A 550 0.07 -8.09 31.43
N PRO A 551 -0.65 -9.02 30.79
CA PRO A 551 -0.54 -9.22 29.34
C PRO A 551 -1.00 -8.04 28.48
N TYR A 552 -1.91 -7.21 28.99
CA TYR A 552 -2.43 -6.03 28.29
C TYR A 552 -2.76 -4.90 29.28
N VAL A 553 -2.38 -3.66 28.91
CA VAL A 553 -2.68 -2.45 29.69
C VAL A 553 -3.47 -1.49 28.82
N GLU A 554 -4.71 -1.19 29.25
CA GLU A 554 -5.56 -0.20 28.57
C GLU A 554 -4.83 1.13 28.44
N GLY A 555 -4.78 1.67 27.23
CA GLY A 555 -4.09 2.92 26.94
C GLY A 555 -2.56 2.84 26.97
N GLY A 556 -1.93 1.73 27.35
CA GLY A 556 -0.48 1.52 27.30
C GLY A 556 0.31 2.02 28.52
N LEU A 557 1.64 1.99 28.42
CA LEU A 557 2.58 2.33 29.50
C LEU A 557 3.55 3.43 29.09
N GLN A 558 4.00 4.20 30.08
CA GLN A 558 5.11 5.14 29.88
C GLN A 558 6.39 4.37 29.56
N MET A 559 7.11 4.81 28.52
CA MET A 559 8.38 4.23 28.09
C MET A 559 9.50 5.25 28.18
N THR A 560 10.48 4.93 29.03
CA THR A 560 11.64 5.79 29.30
C THR A 560 12.86 5.31 28.52
N TRP A 561 13.76 6.24 28.19
CA TRP A 561 15.06 5.94 27.61
C TRP A 561 16.18 6.17 28.64
N GLY A 562 17.17 5.28 28.68
CA GLY A 562 18.41 5.49 29.43
C GLY A 562 18.29 5.26 30.93
N ASN A 563 17.23 5.81 31.54
CA ASN A 563 16.92 5.71 32.96
C ASN A 563 15.44 5.38 33.19
N PRO A 564 15.11 4.22 33.81
CA PRO A 564 13.72 3.81 34.06
C PRO A 564 12.95 4.73 35.03
N ASN A 565 13.64 5.61 35.76
CA ASN A 565 13.06 6.57 36.70
C ASN A 565 12.94 7.99 36.12
N SER A 566 13.31 8.19 34.84
CA SER A 566 13.20 9.47 34.16
C SER A 566 11.78 9.77 33.67
N ALA A 567 11.51 11.00 33.29
CA ALA A 567 10.26 11.34 32.61
C ALA A 567 10.24 10.67 31.22
N ALA A 568 9.18 9.93 30.94
CA ALA A 568 9.00 9.26 29.65
C ALA A 568 8.66 10.26 28.54
N LYS A 569 9.26 10.06 27.37
CA LYS A 569 8.94 10.78 26.13
C LYS A 569 8.12 9.92 25.16
N LEU A 570 8.08 8.62 25.41
CA LEU A 570 7.43 7.63 24.56
C LEU A 570 6.39 6.87 25.36
N HIS A 571 5.48 6.26 24.62
CA HIS A 571 4.41 5.45 25.15
C HIS A 571 4.45 4.07 24.48
N TRP A 572 4.26 3.02 25.26
CA TRP A 572 4.31 1.64 24.82
C TRP A 572 2.93 1.01 24.92
N LEU A 573 2.28 0.81 23.77
CA LEU A 573 0.99 0.14 23.73
C LEU A 573 1.20 -1.29 23.24
N TYR A 574 0.96 -2.26 24.12
CA TYR A 574 1.31 -3.65 23.84
C TYR A 574 0.23 -4.63 24.27
N GLN A 575 0.25 -5.79 23.62
CA GLN A 575 -0.25 -7.02 24.19
C GLN A 575 0.83 -8.11 24.08
N GLU A 576 1.06 -8.83 25.17
CA GLU A 576 2.03 -9.92 25.27
C GLU A 576 1.43 -11.05 26.10
N VAL A 577 0.89 -12.06 25.42
CA VAL A 577 0.24 -13.24 26.02
C VAL A 577 0.97 -14.48 25.51
N THR A 578 1.62 -15.21 26.41
CA THR A 578 2.39 -16.42 26.08
C THR A 578 1.56 -17.69 26.22
N SER A 579 0.85 -17.88 27.34
CA SER A 579 0.01 -19.07 27.54
C SER A 579 -1.46 -18.73 27.29
N VAL A 580 -2.11 -19.48 26.39
CA VAL A 580 -3.49 -19.21 25.96
C VAL A 580 -4.38 -20.42 26.24
N LYS A 581 -5.42 -20.24 27.05
CA LYS A 581 -6.39 -21.30 27.34
C LYS A 581 -7.33 -21.50 26.14
N ASP A 582 -7.42 -22.74 25.64
CA ASP A 582 -8.42 -23.15 24.64
C ASP A 582 -9.28 -24.30 25.19
N ASP A 583 -10.42 -23.94 25.77
CA ASP A 583 -11.34 -24.88 26.41
C ASP A 583 -11.97 -25.88 25.40
N SER A 584 -11.86 -25.63 24.10
CA SER A 584 -12.34 -26.58 23.07
C SER A 584 -11.44 -27.81 22.89
N ARG A 585 -10.21 -27.78 23.41
CA ARG A 585 -9.19 -28.82 23.19
C ARG A 585 -9.04 -29.82 24.34
N GLY A 586 -9.68 -29.58 25.48
CA GLY A 586 -9.44 -30.37 26.69
C GLY A 586 -10.63 -30.42 27.64
N CYS A 587 -10.39 -30.87 28.87
CA CYS A 587 -11.42 -30.96 29.92
C CYS A 587 -11.70 -29.61 30.61
N GLY A 588 -11.10 -28.51 30.15
CA GLY A 588 -11.32 -27.15 30.68
C GLY A 588 -10.64 -26.87 32.04
N HIS A 589 -9.88 -27.83 32.57
CA HIS A 589 -9.09 -27.68 33.79
C HIS A 589 -7.73 -27.00 33.49
N GLY A 590 -7.21 -26.25 34.47
CA GLY A 590 -5.95 -25.50 34.41
C GLY A 590 -6.09 -24.01 34.08
N SER A 591 -5.00 -23.26 34.16
CA SER A 591 -4.97 -21.78 34.03
C SER A 591 -3.88 -21.33 33.07
N ALA A 592 -4.20 -20.34 32.24
CA ALA A 592 -3.26 -19.65 31.35
C ALA A 592 -3.36 -18.13 31.56
N GLU A 593 -2.48 -17.36 30.93
CA GLU A 593 -2.45 -15.89 31.04
C GLU A 593 -3.71 -15.22 30.46
N ALA A 594 -4.27 -15.81 29.41
CA ALA A 594 -5.54 -15.37 28.82
C ALA A 594 -6.26 -16.54 28.13
N THR A 595 -7.54 -16.35 27.82
CA THR A 595 -8.30 -17.24 26.94
C THR A 595 -7.98 -16.95 25.46
N LYS A 596 -8.33 -17.90 24.58
CA LYS A 596 -8.25 -17.73 23.12
C LYS A 596 -9.00 -16.47 22.64
N ASP A 597 -10.20 -16.23 23.15
CA ASP A 597 -11.02 -15.08 22.75
C ASP A 597 -10.38 -13.76 23.19
N GLU A 598 -9.82 -13.70 24.41
CA GLU A 598 -9.07 -12.53 24.88
C GLU A 598 -7.83 -12.28 24.03
N LYS A 599 -7.06 -13.33 23.69
CA LYS A 599 -5.90 -13.21 22.79
C LYS A 599 -6.29 -12.60 21.44
N ILE A 600 -7.35 -13.12 20.81
CA ILE A 600 -7.87 -12.61 19.53
C ILE A 600 -8.33 -11.15 19.69
N SER A 601 -9.04 -10.83 20.77
CA SER A 601 -9.51 -9.49 21.06
C SER A 601 -8.36 -8.50 21.21
N TYR A 602 -7.32 -8.83 21.97
CA TYR A 602 -6.15 -7.98 22.16
C TYR A 602 -5.35 -7.78 20.86
N ILE A 603 -5.16 -8.84 20.05
CA ILE A 603 -4.50 -8.72 18.74
C ILE A 603 -5.23 -7.70 17.85
N LYS A 604 -6.55 -7.85 17.71
CA LYS A 604 -7.37 -6.94 16.91
C LYS A 604 -7.36 -5.53 17.47
N LYS A 605 -7.40 -5.41 18.80
CA LYS A 605 -7.40 -4.12 19.47
C LYS A 605 -6.12 -3.35 19.18
N ILE A 606 -4.94 -3.95 19.29
CA ILE A 606 -3.67 -3.25 18.98
C ILE A 606 -3.62 -2.78 17.52
N PHE A 607 -4.11 -3.59 16.56
CA PHE A 607 -4.20 -3.14 15.16
C PHE A 607 -5.15 -1.95 14.98
N GLN A 608 -6.29 -1.93 15.68
CA GLN A 608 -7.24 -0.82 15.64
C GLN A 608 -6.72 0.44 16.33
N GLU A 609 -6.00 0.29 17.45
CA GLU A 609 -5.37 1.40 18.17
C GLU A 609 -4.28 2.05 17.31
N SER A 610 -3.57 1.29 16.49
CA SER A 610 -2.59 1.84 15.56
C SER A 610 -3.24 2.75 14.49
N VAL A 611 -4.40 2.33 13.94
CA VAL A 611 -5.24 3.19 13.06
C VAL A 611 -5.71 4.44 13.81
N THR A 612 -6.19 4.26 15.04
CA THR A 612 -6.76 5.35 15.84
C THR A 612 -5.70 6.40 16.17
N ALA A 613 -4.49 5.97 16.54
CA ALA A 613 -3.37 6.86 16.79
C ALA A 613 -2.90 7.58 15.52
N TYR A 614 -2.87 6.89 14.37
CA TYR A 614 -2.52 7.53 13.10
C TYR A 614 -3.46 8.69 12.76
N LYS A 615 -4.78 8.48 12.94
CA LYS A 615 -5.81 9.49 12.64
C LYS A 615 -5.83 10.67 13.63
N ASN A 616 -5.48 10.43 14.89
CA ASN A 616 -5.78 11.37 15.98
C ASN A 616 -4.55 11.92 16.73
N ASP A 617 -3.35 11.34 16.55
CA ASP A 617 -2.14 11.73 17.30
C ASP A 617 -0.92 11.86 16.38
N THR A 618 -0.52 13.09 16.07
CA THR A 618 0.66 13.43 15.25
C THR A 618 1.94 13.59 16.07
N SER A 619 1.97 13.21 17.35
CA SER A 619 3.17 13.34 18.19
C SER A 619 4.16 12.19 18.02
N HIS A 620 3.80 11.12 17.29
CA HIS A 620 4.63 9.93 17.02
C HIS A 620 5.17 9.22 18.27
N LYS A 621 4.63 9.52 19.45
CA LYS A 621 5.17 9.06 20.74
C LYS A 621 4.82 7.62 21.08
N THR A 622 3.80 7.04 20.44
CA THR A 622 3.31 5.70 20.76
C THR A 622 3.97 4.66 19.88
N TRP A 623 4.62 3.67 20.50
CA TRP A 623 5.18 2.50 19.82
C TRP A 623 4.35 1.27 20.18
N PHE A 624 3.86 0.59 19.15
CA PHE A 624 2.99 -0.58 19.29
C PHE A 624 3.79 -1.88 19.35
N MET A 625 3.30 -2.84 20.14
CA MET A 625 3.76 -4.22 20.08
C MET A 625 2.57 -5.18 20.14
N ASN A 626 2.52 -6.10 19.17
CA ASN A 626 1.46 -7.08 19.03
C ASN A 626 2.06 -8.48 19.00
N ASP A 627 1.89 -9.25 20.07
CA ASP A 627 2.37 -10.64 20.15
C ASP A 627 1.36 -11.65 19.58
N LEU A 628 1.55 -12.15 18.37
CA LEU A 628 0.75 -13.23 17.82
C LEU A 628 1.27 -14.62 18.20
N GLY A 629 2.44 -14.71 18.87
CA GLY A 629 3.01 -15.97 19.32
C GLY A 629 2.47 -16.43 20.68
N GLY A 630 2.97 -17.58 21.15
CA GLY A 630 2.52 -18.25 22.39
C GLY A 630 2.34 -19.76 22.21
N TYR A 631 1.59 -20.39 23.10
CA TYR A 631 1.06 -21.73 22.91
C TYR A 631 -0.36 -21.83 23.46
N TYR A 632 -1.13 -22.76 22.90
CA TYR A 632 -2.36 -23.18 23.57
C TYR A 632 -2.03 -24.10 24.75
N PHE A 633 -2.61 -23.80 25.90
CA PHE A 633 -2.60 -24.65 27.08
C PHE A 633 -3.96 -25.32 27.24
N TYR A 634 -3.97 -26.64 27.41
CA TYR A 634 -5.16 -27.40 27.75
C TYR A 634 -4.79 -28.67 28.52
N GLN A 635 -5.74 -29.18 29.30
CA GLN A 635 -5.58 -30.43 30.04
C GLN A 635 -6.46 -31.53 29.45
N THR A 636 -5.98 -32.77 29.46
CA THR A 636 -6.80 -33.96 29.20
C THR A 636 -6.96 -34.79 30.46
N GLU A 637 -8.13 -35.39 30.67
CA GLU A 637 -8.39 -36.27 31.81
C GLU A 637 -7.99 -37.72 31.48
N GLY A 638 -7.15 -38.31 32.33
CA GLY A 638 -6.75 -39.70 32.28
C GLY A 638 -7.59 -40.61 33.19
N LEU A 639 -7.30 -41.90 33.16
CA LEU A 639 -7.88 -42.89 34.09
C LEU A 639 -7.58 -42.48 35.54
N PHE A 640 -8.58 -42.56 36.42
CA PHE A 640 -8.53 -42.17 37.84
C PHE A 640 -8.47 -40.66 38.13
N GLY A 641 -8.83 -39.79 37.17
CA GLY A 641 -8.98 -38.35 37.40
C GLY A 641 -7.66 -37.56 37.43
N TRP A 642 -6.58 -38.13 36.90
CA TRP A 642 -5.32 -37.40 36.70
C TRP A 642 -5.42 -36.51 35.46
N HIS A 643 -4.88 -35.30 35.53
CA HIS A 643 -4.80 -34.38 34.39
C HIS A 643 -3.41 -34.43 33.76
N THR A 644 -3.35 -34.36 32.42
CA THR A 644 -2.11 -34.18 31.67
C THR A 644 -2.15 -32.84 30.98
N ASP A 645 -1.10 -32.03 31.20
CA ASP A 645 -0.93 -30.73 30.59
C ASP A 645 -0.42 -30.88 29.16
N HIS A 646 -0.96 -30.08 28.25
CA HIS A 646 -0.53 -30.00 26.86
C HIS A 646 -0.23 -28.56 26.49
N GLU A 647 0.87 -28.39 25.77
CA GLU A 647 1.34 -27.11 25.26
C GLU A 647 1.45 -27.23 23.74
N ASP A 648 0.65 -26.45 23.01
CA ASP A 648 0.57 -26.52 21.55
C ASP A 648 0.93 -25.18 20.89
N PRO A 649 2.23 -24.91 20.69
CA PRO A 649 2.70 -23.73 19.96
C PRO A 649 2.36 -23.80 18.46
N GLU A 650 2.20 -25.00 17.89
CA GLU A 650 1.89 -25.21 16.48
C GLU A 650 0.45 -24.79 16.16
N GLY A 651 -0.51 -25.28 16.94
CA GLY A 651 -1.92 -24.92 16.77
C GLY A 651 -2.18 -23.45 17.02
N LEU A 652 -1.48 -22.84 17.98
CA LEU A 652 -1.57 -21.38 18.19
C LEU A 652 -1.01 -20.62 17.00
N ALA A 653 0.17 -21.01 16.48
CA ALA A 653 0.76 -20.37 15.31
C ALA A 653 -0.17 -20.47 14.09
N THR A 654 -0.75 -21.65 13.83
CA THR A 654 -1.73 -21.83 12.76
C THR A 654 -2.89 -20.84 12.89
N ASP A 655 -3.49 -20.70 14.06
CA ASP A 655 -4.66 -19.82 14.23
C ASP A 655 -4.26 -18.34 14.17
N MET A 656 -3.25 -17.93 14.94
CA MET A 656 -2.90 -16.52 15.13
C MET A 656 -2.16 -15.93 13.93
N ASN A 657 -1.30 -16.69 13.25
CA ASN A 657 -0.65 -16.19 12.03
C ASN A 657 -1.68 -15.98 10.91
N ASN A 658 -2.63 -16.93 10.76
CA ASN A 658 -3.74 -16.78 9.81
C ASN A 658 -4.62 -15.57 10.15
N LEU A 659 -4.93 -15.35 11.43
CA LEU A 659 -5.65 -14.16 11.89
C LEU A 659 -4.89 -12.89 11.48
N GLY A 660 -3.60 -12.80 11.79
CA GLY A 660 -2.75 -11.66 11.44
C GLY A 660 -2.76 -11.36 9.94
N VAL A 661 -2.57 -12.39 9.10
CA VAL A 661 -2.65 -12.24 7.64
C VAL A 661 -4.03 -11.73 7.21
N SER A 662 -5.11 -12.31 7.72
CA SER A 662 -6.48 -11.94 7.33
C SER A 662 -6.82 -10.50 7.70
N GLU A 663 -6.54 -10.08 8.94
CA GLU A 663 -6.82 -8.72 9.42
C GLU A 663 -6.03 -7.68 8.62
N LEU A 664 -4.74 -7.93 8.37
CA LEU A 664 -3.86 -6.97 7.69
C LEU A 664 -4.10 -6.89 6.18
N GLN A 665 -4.47 -7.98 5.52
CA GLN A 665 -4.84 -7.95 4.09
C GLN A 665 -6.17 -7.22 3.85
N ASN A 666 -7.10 -7.29 4.80
CA ASN A 666 -8.39 -6.60 4.72
C ASN A 666 -8.33 -5.12 5.11
N ARG A 667 -7.27 -4.71 5.81
CA ARG A 667 -7.04 -3.32 6.22
C ARG A 667 -6.90 -2.38 5.01
N ALA A 668 -7.60 -1.24 5.06
CA ALA A 668 -7.54 -0.17 4.07
C ALA A 668 -6.97 1.15 4.63
N GLU A 669 -6.75 1.23 5.94
CA GLU A 669 -6.42 2.46 6.66
C GLU A 669 -4.92 2.60 6.91
N ASN A 670 -4.38 3.80 6.65
CA ASN A 670 -2.99 4.14 6.94
C ASN A 670 -2.67 3.94 8.44
N ALA A 671 -1.68 3.11 8.76
CA ALA A 671 -0.81 3.25 9.94
C ALA A 671 0.30 2.19 9.95
N GLY A 672 1.33 2.45 10.74
CA GLY A 672 2.26 1.43 11.20
C GLY A 672 1.60 0.38 12.10
N LEU A 673 2.26 -0.78 12.19
CA LEU A 673 1.88 -1.87 13.10
C LEU A 673 2.77 -1.91 14.36
N GLY A 674 3.87 -1.15 14.38
CA GLY A 674 4.93 -1.32 15.36
C GLY A 674 5.59 -2.68 15.22
N LEU A 675 5.76 -3.39 16.34
CA LEU A 675 6.44 -4.68 16.40
C LEU A 675 5.41 -5.80 16.42
N VAL A 676 5.45 -6.72 15.44
CA VAL A 676 4.51 -7.83 15.38
C VAL A 676 5.26 -9.14 15.54
N TYR A 677 5.15 -9.74 16.72
CA TYR A 677 5.88 -10.97 17.06
C TYR A 677 5.06 -12.22 16.72
N MET A 678 5.72 -13.28 16.26
CA MET A 678 5.06 -14.54 15.92
C MET A 678 5.93 -15.76 16.26
N ASN A 679 5.28 -16.92 16.35
CA ASN A 679 5.96 -18.21 16.34
C ASN A 679 6.38 -18.58 14.91
N PHE A 680 7.43 -19.39 14.78
CA PHE A 680 7.96 -19.92 13.52
C PHE A 680 8.24 -18.80 12.51
N ALA A 681 8.84 -17.71 12.97
CA ALA A 681 9.09 -16.48 12.22
C ALA A 681 10.21 -16.67 11.19
N ASP A 682 9.94 -17.49 10.18
CA ASP A 682 10.81 -17.79 9.07
C ASP A 682 9.99 -18.04 7.80
N LYS A 683 10.67 -18.35 6.70
CA LYS A 683 10.06 -18.65 5.40
C LYS A 683 10.33 -20.08 4.92
N GLN A 684 10.73 -20.96 5.84
CA GLN A 684 11.12 -22.33 5.50
C GLN A 684 9.87 -23.20 5.24
N ALA A 685 10.01 -24.18 4.33
CA ALA A 685 8.88 -24.96 3.83
C ALA A 685 8.20 -25.82 4.91
N ASP A 686 8.97 -26.36 5.86
CA ASP A 686 8.51 -27.22 6.95
C ASP A 686 8.18 -26.46 8.24
N SER A 687 8.35 -25.12 8.24
CA SER A 687 8.05 -24.26 9.37
C SER A 687 7.26 -23.02 8.94
N GLY A 688 7.93 -21.93 8.55
CA GLY A 688 7.31 -20.68 8.14
C GLY A 688 6.12 -20.82 7.20
N ALA A 689 6.31 -21.54 6.11
CA ALA A 689 5.26 -21.80 5.11
C ALA A 689 4.15 -22.73 5.63
N LYS A 690 4.50 -23.68 6.51
CA LYS A 690 3.54 -24.60 7.14
C LYS A 690 2.58 -23.86 8.09
N TYR A 691 3.08 -22.86 8.81
CA TYR A 691 2.31 -22.08 9.80
C TYR A 691 1.94 -20.67 9.33
N LYS A 692 2.08 -20.37 8.03
CA LYS A 692 1.77 -19.08 7.38
C LYS A 692 2.51 -17.86 7.93
N SER A 693 3.59 -18.05 8.68
CA SER A 693 4.43 -16.94 9.12
C SER A 693 5.21 -16.34 7.95
N ASP A 694 5.48 -17.08 6.88
CA ASP A 694 6.04 -16.54 5.64
C ASP A 694 5.13 -15.45 5.04
N TRP A 695 3.82 -15.71 5.00
CA TRP A 695 2.78 -14.75 4.58
C TRP A 695 2.65 -13.60 5.57
N LEU A 696 2.69 -13.89 6.88
CA LEU A 696 2.58 -12.85 7.90
C LEU A 696 3.77 -11.90 7.86
N ILE A 697 5.00 -12.42 7.79
CA ILE A 697 6.23 -11.64 7.62
C ILE A 697 6.10 -10.73 6.40
N GLN A 698 5.72 -11.29 5.24
CA GLN A 698 5.61 -10.49 4.04
C GLN A 698 4.47 -9.46 4.12
N THR A 699 3.34 -9.81 4.74
CA THR A 699 2.21 -8.88 4.95
C THR A 699 2.60 -7.71 5.84
N ILE A 700 3.37 -7.95 6.91
CA ILE A 700 3.88 -6.89 7.79
C ILE A 700 4.91 -6.02 7.05
N ILE A 701 5.80 -6.62 6.26
CA ILE A 701 6.76 -5.87 5.42
C ILE A 701 5.99 -4.98 4.43
N ASP A 702 5.04 -5.55 3.69
CA ASP A 702 4.23 -4.86 2.68
C ASP A 702 3.41 -3.71 3.30
N ASN A 703 3.01 -3.79 4.57
CA ASN A 703 2.35 -2.69 5.28
C ASN A 703 3.16 -1.38 5.24
N ASN A 704 4.50 -1.45 5.27
CA ASN A 704 5.39 -0.28 5.18
C ASN A 704 5.44 0.36 3.78
N PHE A 705 4.93 -0.35 2.76
CA PHE A 705 4.89 0.12 1.38
C PHE A 705 3.47 0.45 0.92
N LYS A 706 2.48 -0.22 1.54
CA LYS A 706 1.06 -0.07 1.23
C LYS A 706 0.54 1.30 1.64
N PHE A 707 0.93 1.78 2.82
CA PHE A 707 0.34 2.96 3.44
C PHE A 707 1.30 4.16 3.44
N ALA A 708 0.72 5.36 3.45
CA ALA A 708 1.48 6.58 3.65
C ALA A 708 1.98 6.60 5.11
N LEU A 709 3.26 6.29 5.34
CA LEU A 709 3.85 6.42 6.66
C LEU A 709 4.24 7.89 6.91
N ARG A 710 4.10 8.33 8.17
CA ARG A 710 4.44 9.71 8.54
C ARG A 710 5.95 9.87 8.61
N LYS A 711 6.43 11.01 8.11
CA LYS A 711 7.87 11.31 8.05
C LYS A 711 8.16 12.72 8.51
N LYS A 712 9.40 12.94 8.90
CA LYS A 712 9.89 14.27 9.27
C LYS A 712 9.86 15.20 8.05
N GLY A 713 9.11 16.30 8.15
CA GLY A 713 8.99 17.30 7.08
C GLY A 713 10.33 17.94 6.68
N SER A 714 10.46 18.28 5.40
CA SER A 714 11.63 19.00 4.87
C SER A 714 11.35 20.50 4.77
N SER A 715 12.11 21.34 5.48
CA SER A 715 12.04 22.81 5.36
C SER A 715 12.74 23.36 4.10
N THR A 716 13.16 22.48 3.20
CA THR A 716 13.86 22.79 1.94
C THR A 716 13.44 21.77 0.88
N THR A 717 13.48 22.14 -0.40
CA THR A 717 13.42 21.25 -1.57
C THR A 717 14.03 19.87 -1.29
N PRO A 718 13.42 18.75 -1.76
CA PRO A 718 13.78 17.39 -1.35
C PRO A 718 15.29 17.15 -1.34
N SER A 719 15.83 16.79 -0.17
CA SER A 719 17.25 16.51 -0.04
C SER A 719 17.61 15.23 -0.78
N SER A 720 18.62 15.32 -1.65
CA SER A 720 19.18 14.23 -2.45
C SER A 720 19.57 13.00 -1.62
N LYS A 721 18.80 11.90 -1.71
CA LYS A 721 19.23 10.58 -1.20
C LYS A 721 18.81 9.40 -2.08
N TYR A 722 19.31 9.35 -3.31
CA TYR A 722 19.74 8.09 -3.92
C TYR A 722 20.74 8.46 -5.04
N ASN A 723 22.00 8.11 -4.88
CA ASN A 723 22.99 8.23 -5.94
C ASN A 723 23.46 6.82 -6.26
N ALA A 724 22.66 6.10 -7.05
CA ALA A 724 23.16 4.91 -7.71
C ALA A 724 24.12 5.39 -8.80
N THR A 725 25.43 5.36 -8.51
CA THR A 725 26.45 5.46 -9.55
C THR A 725 26.31 4.27 -10.49
N TYR A 726 25.52 4.44 -11.55
CA TYR A 726 25.39 3.46 -12.62
C TYR A 726 26.50 3.69 -13.65
N SER A 727 27.55 2.88 -13.57
CA SER A 727 28.55 2.77 -14.63
C SER A 727 28.03 1.81 -15.70
N ASN A 728 27.27 2.32 -16.67
CA ASN A 728 27.26 1.90 -18.09
C ASN A 728 26.02 2.42 -18.82
N GLY A 729 26.21 3.14 -19.93
CA GLY A 729 25.13 3.61 -20.80
C GLY A 729 24.66 2.50 -21.75
N GLY A 730 23.39 2.12 -21.64
CA GLY A 730 22.69 1.25 -22.58
C GLY A 730 21.33 0.84 -22.01
N ASN A 731 20.31 0.69 -22.86
CA ASN A 731 19.02 0.11 -22.47
C ASN A 731 19.25 -1.33 -21.98
N ALA A 732 19.57 -1.49 -20.70
CA ALA A 732 19.77 -2.80 -20.11
C ALA A 732 18.41 -3.53 -20.06
N VAL A 733 18.32 -4.68 -20.71
CA VAL A 733 17.13 -5.54 -20.80
C VAL A 733 16.86 -6.32 -19.48
N GLY A 734 17.64 -6.09 -18.42
CA GLY A 734 17.55 -6.80 -17.14
C GLY A 734 17.14 -5.93 -15.95
N TRP A 735 16.93 -6.55 -14.79
CA TRP A 735 16.68 -5.88 -13.51
C TRP A 735 17.88 -5.01 -13.08
N ASP A 736 17.61 -4.04 -12.20
CA ASP A 736 18.66 -3.25 -11.54
C ASP A 736 19.52 -4.19 -10.67
N LYS A 737 20.84 -4.06 -10.74
CA LYS A 737 21.79 -4.87 -9.97
C LYS A 737 22.26 -4.15 -8.72
#